data_AF-A0A5N5PLN3-F1
#
_entry.id   AF-A0A5N5PLN3-F1
#
_cell.length_a   1.000
_cell.length_b   1.000
_cell.length_c   1.000
_cell.angle_alpha   90.00
_cell.angle_beta   90.00
_cell.angle_gamma   90.00
#
_symmetry.space_group_name_H-M   'P 1'
#
loop_
_entity.id
_entity.type
_entity.pdbx_description
1 polymer ?
#
loop_
_entity_poly.entity_id
_entity_poly.type
_entity_poly.pdbx_seq_one_letter_code
_entity_poly.pdbx_strand_id
1 'polypeptide(L)'
;MSGEFDEEVDWTKYDPPEALSKLPGLTSETVLAVVQSALENVRTQIQAEKVRAAERQHAIQEEAEAEAEAAAAAIAEAEEVDRKGKGKEVDRFDSAISISEPIEDPAAPRNSRDFTLRQVLPAPKRSRFGGITRILRHVRGNSESKSESSASSSRPSHSPAFIPLHTRVTNGTHTPPISTPFTHFVYKQTKSSPSPSSQKPKEEVECVSCLDDIPAKSAIKTVCHHYCADCFLRLIQTAVDNEAQWPPKCCLNAIPLRTIKKHAPRTLLATYHLKDEEFKTPVERRLYCSQPDCGLWIRQDRVDLAGRTATCASGHVVCTMCRGPSHPADEACPQDRDTLLADRLAEEEGWRRCNRCHVLVEHKEACQHMTCRCGAEFCYVCGLAWRSCACTLEQLNEIKERAARRRAERTAEKEVEARELAAALRLVEEFEREEARKDELRREEARRKREERRRREAEERARREEERRVELDKKYEDLRGSLKRIEGEQRMVLEYSHDRAVEAVVAKVKKEREDLVAKQQTQGTDLRGEKDAKLKELEMMLYAEYRTRVAWERRLECEFATTQSLFWADVIGGQSKLQAAMKTYMRKNDERMDAWMKWRDGEMEKARYLAEDEVAIREELMEEAKRRLEERLEQEQVEVGRRLRAEGRWFELVVEERRRLLAEVEMVERENGGEDEEGSGDGESEMEWETDDEVDYVSAIEVLL
;
A
#
# COMPACT_ATOMS: atom_id res chain seq x y z
N MET A 1 -2.83 30.78 39.77
CA MET A 1 -3.82 29.78 39.35
C MET A 1 -3.12 28.44 39.36
N SER A 2 -3.14 27.78 40.51
CA SER A 2 -2.27 26.63 40.82
C SER A 2 -2.88 25.92 42.02
N GLY A 3 -3.77 24.98 41.76
CA GLY A 3 -4.48 24.15 42.74
C GLY A 3 -5.01 22.93 42.00
N GLU A 4 -4.79 21.75 42.57
CA GLU A 4 -4.98 20.50 41.83
C GLU A 4 -6.46 20.12 41.65
N PHE A 5 -6.92 20.15 40.40
CA PHE A 5 -7.99 19.29 39.91
C PHE A 5 -7.58 18.75 38.55
N ASP A 6 -6.91 17.59 38.57
CA ASP A 6 -6.50 16.86 37.37
C ASP A 6 -7.71 16.08 36.79
N GLU A 7 -8.79 16.82 36.52
CA GLU A 7 -9.87 16.33 35.66
C GLU A 7 -9.27 16.12 34.26
N GLU A 8 -9.11 14.86 33.86
CA GLU A 8 -8.71 14.47 32.51
C GLU A 8 -9.72 15.06 31.51
N VAL A 9 -9.32 16.16 30.88
CA VAL A 9 -10.21 16.90 29.99
C VAL A 9 -10.45 16.06 28.74
N ASP A 10 -11.71 15.71 28.49
CA ASP A 10 -12.15 15.15 27.20
C ASP A 10 -12.04 16.23 26.11
N TRP A 11 -10.81 16.45 25.69
CA TRP A 11 -10.38 17.40 24.68
C TRP A 11 -11.02 17.12 23.32
N THR A 12 -11.48 15.88 23.08
CA THR A 12 -12.16 15.50 21.85
C THR A 12 -13.49 16.24 21.66
N LYS A 13 -14.10 16.77 22.74
CA LYS A 13 -15.32 17.58 22.67
C LYS A 13 -15.12 18.97 22.07
N TYR A 14 -13.88 19.46 22.00
CA TYR A 14 -13.55 20.80 21.51
C TYR A 14 -13.01 20.75 20.07
N ASP A 15 -13.27 21.80 19.31
CA ASP A 15 -12.72 21.97 17.96
C ASP A 15 -11.20 22.26 18.00
N PRO A 16 -10.44 21.91 16.94
CA PRO A 16 -9.03 22.24 16.83
C PRO A 16 -8.83 23.77 16.78
N PRO A 17 -7.78 24.32 17.42
CA PRO A 17 -7.52 25.75 17.43
C PRO A 17 -7.21 26.31 16.04
N GLU A 18 -7.74 27.49 15.76
CA GLU A 18 -7.57 28.23 14.49
C GLU A 18 -6.10 28.48 14.12
N ALA A 19 -5.20 28.46 15.11
CA ALA A 19 -3.75 28.53 14.91
C ALA A 19 -3.23 27.40 14.00
N LEU A 20 -3.78 26.19 14.06
CA LEU A 20 -3.33 25.04 13.26
C LEU A 20 -3.64 25.18 11.77
N SER A 21 -4.65 25.96 11.40
CA SER A 21 -5.02 26.25 9.99
C SER A 21 -4.27 27.44 9.39
N LYS A 22 -3.54 28.23 10.19
CA LYS A 22 -2.80 29.41 9.71
C LYS A 22 -1.43 28.98 9.18
N LEU A 23 -1.17 29.25 7.90
CA LEU A 23 0.00 28.76 7.16
C LEU A 23 0.79 29.93 6.53
N PRO A 24 1.64 30.64 7.30
CA PRO A 24 2.44 31.74 6.78
C PRO A 24 3.52 31.24 5.81
N GLY A 25 3.73 31.97 4.70
CA GLY A 25 4.96 31.89 3.88
C GLY A 25 5.32 30.54 3.24
N LEU A 26 4.44 29.53 3.27
CA LEU A 26 4.74 28.17 2.81
C LEU A 26 4.87 28.08 1.27
N THR A 27 6.03 27.60 0.81
CA THR A 27 6.34 27.34 -0.60
C THR A 27 6.60 25.87 -0.93
N SER A 28 6.76 25.00 0.07
CA SER A 28 7.02 23.57 -0.14
C SER A 28 5.71 22.77 -0.17
N GLU A 29 5.41 22.18 -1.32
CA GLU A 29 4.23 21.34 -1.54
C GLU A 29 4.19 20.12 -0.59
N THR A 30 5.33 19.47 -0.37
CA THR A 30 5.47 18.36 0.59
C THR A 30 5.07 18.76 2.01
N VAL A 31 5.49 19.95 2.47
CA VAL A 31 5.14 20.44 3.81
C VAL A 31 3.66 20.85 3.88
N LEU A 32 3.12 21.47 2.82
CA LEU A 32 1.68 21.77 2.73
C LEU A 32 0.83 20.51 2.82
N ALA A 33 1.17 19.45 2.08
CA ALA A 33 0.48 18.17 2.11
C ALA A 33 0.54 17.53 3.51
N VAL A 34 1.74 17.43 4.11
CA VAL A 34 1.92 16.91 5.48
C VAL A 34 1.07 17.68 6.50
N VAL A 35 1.06 19.02 6.44
CA VAL A 35 0.35 19.86 7.41
C VAL A 35 -1.17 19.76 7.27
N GLN A 36 -1.69 19.68 6.04
CA GLN A 36 -3.12 19.50 5.79
C GLN A 36 -3.60 18.10 6.19
N SER A 37 -2.89 17.06 5.75
CA SER A 37 -3.27 15.67 6.04
C SER A 37 -3.15 15.32 7.53
N ALA A 38 -2.19 15.89 8.27
CA ALA A 38 -2.08 15.64 9.70
C ALA A 38 -3.31 16.10 10.50
N LEU A 39 -3.87 17.27 10.17
CA LEU A 39 -5.07 17.78 10.85
C LEU A 39 -6.29 16.88 10.57
N GLU A 40 -6.44 16.40 9.34
CA GLU A 40 -7.57 15.55 8.94
C GLU A 40 -7.42 14.11 9.44
N ASN A 41 -6.20 13.59 9.54
CA ASN A 41 -5.91 12.31 10.18
C ASN A 41 -6.27 12.34 11.67
N VAL A 42 -5.88 13.37 12.41
CA VAL A 42 -6.25 13.48 13.85
C VAL A 42 -7.77 13.64 14.01
N ARG A 43 -8.44 14.43 13.15
CA ARG A 43 -9.92 14.51 13.12
C ARG A 43 -10.59 13.16 12.88
N THR A 44 -10.14 12.40 11.89
CA THR A 44 -10.73 11.10 11.54
C THR A 44 -10.43 10.01 12.58
N GLN A 45 -9.26 10.04 13.22
CA GLN A 45 -8.94 9.23 14.40
C GLN A 45 -9.94 9.50 15.54
N ILE A 46 -10.14 10.78 15.91
CA ILE A 46 -11.10 11.17 16.96
C ILE A 46 -12.53 10.75 16.63
N GLN A 47 -12.96 10.92 15.37
CA GLN A 47 -14.29 10.47 14.94
C GLN A 47 -14.44 8.94 15.07
N ALA A 48 -13.43 8.17 14.67
CA ALA A 48 -13.44 6.72 14.84
C ALA A 48 -13.42 6.29 16.32
N GLU A 49 -12.70 6.99 17.18
CA GLU A 49 -12.71 6.73 18.63
C GLU A 49 -14.04 7.06 19.28
N LYS A 50 -14.70 8.16 18.87
CA LYS A 50 -16.06 8.51 19.31
C LYS A 50 -17.10 7.46 18.88
N VAL A 51 -17.03 6.95 17.66
CA VAL A 51 -17.90 5.84 17.20
C VAL A 51 -17.67 4.60 18.07
N ARG A 52 -16.41 4.17 18.25
CA ARG A 52 -16.07 3.03 19.13
C ARG A 52 -16.49 3.25 20.58
N ALA A 53 -16.51 4.49 21.07
CA ALA A 53 -16.97 4.83 22.42
C ALA A 53 -18.50 4.74 22.53
N ALA A 54 -19.23 5.19 21.53
CA ALA A 54 -20.69 5.04 21.44
C ALA A 54 -21.10 3.56 21.32
N GLU A 55 -20.39 2.77 20.52
CA GLU A 55 -20.57 1.31 20.43
C GLU A 55 -20.39 0.62 21.78
N ARG A 56 -19.33 0.98 22.54
CA ARG A 56 -19.14 0.48 23.92
C ARG A 56 -20.25 0.92 24.87
N GLN A 57 -20.72 2.16 24.78
CA GLN A 57 -21.81 2.66 25.62
C GLN A 57 -23.14 1.97 25.30
N HIS A 58 -23.44 1.70 24.02
CA HIS A 58 -24.61 0.92 23.61
C HIS A 58 -24.53 -0.50 24.16
N ALA A 59 -23.39 -1.18 24.03
CA ALA A 59 -23.22 -2.54 24.56
C ALA A 59 -23.43 -2.61 26.08
N ILE A 60 -22.93 -1.62 26.84
CA ILE A 60 -23.14 -1.52 28.30
C ILE A 60 -24.61 -1.23 28.64
N GLN A 61 -25.31 -0.43 27.82
CA GLN A 61 -26.75 -0.18 28.00
C GLN A 61 -27.58 -1.43 27.69
N GLU A 62 -27.26 -2.16 26.62
CA GLU A 62 -27.91 -3.41 26.21
C GLU A 62 -27.70 -4.52 27.26
N GLU A 63 -26.50 -4.62 27.84
CA GLU A 63 -26.19 -5.52 28.96
C GLU A 63 -26.97 -5.13 30.23
N ALA A 64 -27.02 -3.84 30.59
CA ALA A 64 -27.77 -3.36 31.74
C ALA A 64 -29.31 -3.47 31.59
N GLU A 65 -29.85 -3.29 30.37
CA GLU A 65 -31.27 -3.53 30.08
C GLU A 65 -31.61 -5.03 30.15
N ALA A 66 -30.71 -5.92 29.68
CA ALA A 66 -30.86 -7.36 29.84
C ALA A 66 -30.78 -7.81 31.31
N GLU A 67 -29.88 -7.24 32.12
CA GLU A 67 -29.85 -7.48 33.57
C GLU A 67 -31.14 -6.99 34.26
N ALA A 68 -31.66 -5.83 33.85
CA ALA A 68 -32.90 -5.28 34.39
C ALA A 68 -34.14 -6.12 34.02
N GLU A 69 -34.23 -6.63 32.77
CA GLU A 69 -35.29 -7.55 32.36
C GLU A 69 -35.18 -8.90 33.09
N ALA A 70 -33.97 -9.45 33.25
CA ALA A 70 -33.74 -10.67 34.02
C ALA A 70 -34.12 -10.50 35.50
N ALA A 71 -33.79 -9.36 36.12
CA ALA A 71 -34.20 -9.03 37.48
C ALA A 71 -35.73 -8.88 37.60
N ALA A 72 -36.39 -8.23 36.64
CA ALA A 72 -37.84 -8.11 36.60
C ALA A 72 -38.53 -9.47 36.43
N ALA A 73 -37.99 -10.36 35.60
CA ALA A 73 -38.47 -11.73 35.44
C ALA A 73 -38.32 -12.56 36.73
N ALA A 74 -37.18 -12.45 37.43
CA ALA A 74 -36.96 -13.11 38.71
C ALA A 74 -37.91 -12.61 39.82
N ILE A 75 -38.23 -11.31 39.83
CA ILE A 75 -39.25 -10.74 40.73
C ILE A 75 -40.64 -11.31 40.40
N ALA A 76 -41.01 -11.35 39.11
CA ALA A 76 -42.30 -11.90 38.68
C ALA A 76 -42.45 -13.40 39.01
N GLU A 77 -41.37 -14.19 38.89
CA GLU A 77 -41.35 -15.60 39.31
C GLU A 77 -41.51 -15.74 40.83
N ALA A 78 -40.83 -14.90 41.62
CA ALA A 78 -40.97 -14.89 43.09
C ALA A 78 -42.40 -14.50 43.53
N GLU A 79 -43.04 -13.54 42.88
CA GLU A 79 -44.45 -13.20 43.12
C GLU A 79 -45.39 -14.35 42.75
N GLU A 80 -45.13 -15.09 41.66
CA GLU A 80 -45.91 -16.27 41.29
C GLU A 80 -45.76 -17.43 42.30
N VAL A 81 -44.58 -17.55 42.93
CA VAL A 81 -44.32 -18.54 44.00
C VAL A 81 -45.07 -18.18 45.29
N ASP A 82 -45.02 -16.93 45.76
CA ASP A 82 -45.81 -16.51 46.94
C ASP A 82 -47.33 -16.69 46.70
N ARG A 83 -47.80 -16.36 45.49
CA ARG A 83 -49.19 -16.53 45.07
C ARG A 83 -49.63 -18.01 45.03
N LYS A 84 -48.70 -18.95 44.83
CA LYS A 84 -48.94 -20.40 44.96
C LYS A 84 -48.75 -20.92 46.40
N GLY A 85 -47.96 -20.22 47.23
CA GLY A 85 -47.70 -20.57 48.62
C GLY A 85 -48.88 -20.32 49.57
N LYS A 86 -49.74 -19.32 49.28
CA LYS A 86 -50.95 -19.01 50.07
C LYS A 86 -52.11 -20.00 49.79
N GLY A 87 -51.85 -21.29 50.05
CA GLY A 87 -52.70 -22.42 49.69
C GLY A 87 -52.93 -23.47 50.78
N LYS A 88 -52.71 -23.15 52.07
CA LYS A 88 -53.15 -24.02 53.19
C LYS A 88 -53.46 -23.24 54.47
N GLU A 89 -54.53 -23.67 55.12
CA GLU A 89 -55.16 -23.07 56.31
C GLU A 89 -55.18 -24.11 57.44
N VAL A 90 -54.72 -23.75 58.65
CA VAL A 90 -55.28 -24.19 59.95
C VAL A 90 -54.71 -23.38 61.13
N ASP A 91 -55.57 -22.53 61.68
CA ASP A 91 -56.00 -22.43 63.10
C ASP A 91 -55.05 -22.73 64.31
N ARG A 92 -55.30 -21.94 65.36
CA ARG A 92 -55.29 -22.25 66.82
C ARG A 92 -54.05 -22.07 67.76
N PHE A 93 -54.22 -21.07 68.63
CA PHE A 93 -54.06 -21.07 70.11
C PHE A 93 -52.73 -20.76 70.84
N ASP A 94 -52.92 -20.26 72.08
CA ASP A 94 -52.00 -19.50 72.94
C ASP A 94 -51.04 -20.28 73.86
N SER A 95 -50.11 -19.51 74.45
CA SER A 95 -49.55 -19.62 75.82
C SER A 95 -48.39 -20.60 76.13
N ALA A 96 -47.19 -20.01 76.19
CA ALA A 96 -46.27 -19.93 77.35
C ALA A 96 -45.93 -21.17 78.23
N ILE A 97 -44.63 -21.36 78.49
CA ILE A 97 -44.00 -21.32 79.85
C ILE A 97 -42.44 -21.31 79.72
N SER A 98 -41.75 -20.82 80.76
CA SER A 98 -40.28 -20.62 80.84
C SER A 98 -39.50 -21.85 81.39
N ILE A 99 -38.25 -21.64 81.89
CA ILE A 99 -37.29 -22.58 82.55
C ILE A 99 -36.24 -23.15 81.57
N SER A 100 -34.90 -23.03 81.78
CA SER A 100 -34.12 -22.30 82.80
C SER A 100 -32.65 -21.98 82.39
N GLU A 101 -32.15 -20.91 83.03
CA GLU A 101 -30.78 -20.48 83.42
C GLU A 101 -29.85 -21.60 84.04
N PRO A 102 -28.59 -21.35 84.52
CA PRO A 102 -27.81 -20.07 84.62
C PRO A 102 -26.25 -20.17 84.37
N ILE A 103 -25.51 -19.10 84.77
CA ILE A 103 -24.05 -19.01 85.11
C ILE A 103 -23.09 -18.85 83.89
N GLU A 104 -22.10 -17.94 83.81
CA GLU A 104 -21.40 -17.09 84.83
C GLU A 104 -21.10 -15.63 84.34
N ASP A 105 -20.85 -14.71 85.29
CA ASP A 105 -20.46 -13.28 85.13
C ASP A 105 -18.90 -13.13 85.31
N PRO A 106 -18.17 -11.98 85.16
CA PRO A 106 -18.49 -10.68 85.79
C PRO A 106 -18.06 -9.34 85.09
N ALA A 107 -18.81 -8.27 85.41
CA ALA A 107 -18.39 -6.85 85.65
C ALA A 107 -17.59 -6.04 84.57
N ALA A 108 -17.97 -4.83 84.10
CA ALA A 108 -18.47 -3.58 84.73
C ALA A 108 -17.35 -2.66 85.34
N PRO A 109 -17.47 -1.30 85.37
CA PRO A 109 -18.73 -0.52 85.40
C PRO A 109 -18.85 0.84 84.62
N ARG A 110 -20.05 1.04 84.05
CA ARG A 110 -20.95 2.23 84.09
C ARG A 110 -20.49 3.69 83.83
N ASN A 111 -21.15 4.30 82.83
CA ASN A 111 -21.74 5.66 82.76
C ASN A 111 -20.79 6.89 82.75
N SER A 112 -21.15 8.05 82.14
CA SER A 112 -22.45 8.56 81.69
C SER A 112 -22.35 9.43 80.42
N ARG A 113 -23.42 9.39 79.59
CA ARG A 113 -23.93 10.40 78.61
C ARG A 113 -23.00 11.50 78.06
N ASP A 114 -23.04 11.69 76.75
CA ASP A 114 -23.58 12.95 76.22
C ASP A 114 -24.24 12.82 74.81
N PHE A 115 -24.72 13.94 74.27
CA PHE A 115 -25.73 14.09 73.22
C PHE A 115 -25.14 14.50 71.84
N THR A 116 -25.69 14.00 70.72
CA THR A 116 -25.52 14.64 69.38
C THR A 116 -26.52 14.12 68.34
N LEU A 117 -26.85 14.95 67.34
CA LEU A 117 -27.74 14.60 66.22
C LEU A 117 -26.97 14.10 65.00
N ARG A 118 -27.63 13.30 64.15
CA ARG A 118 -27.45 13.37 62.69
C ARG A 118 -28.78 13.13 61.96
N GLN A 119 -29.20 14.08 61.13
CA GLN A 119 -30.34 13.96 60.23
C GLN A 119 -29.86 13.76 58.79
N VAL A 120 -30.71 13.16 57.95
CA VAL A 120 -30.58 13.11 56.49
C VAL A 120 -31.96 13.43 55.88
N LEU A 121 -31.98 14.19 54.78
CA LEU A 121 -33.20 14.73 54.15
C LEU A 121 -33.80 13.78 53.09
N PRO A 122 -35.14 13.72 52.96
CA PRO A 122 -35.83 13.14 51.79
C PRO A 122 -36.25 14.22 50.76
N ALA A 123 -36.51 13.79 49.52
CA ALA A 123 -36.84 14.65 48.38
C ALA A 123 -38.32 15.13 48.34
N PRO A 124 -38.64 16.25 47.65
CA PRO A 124 -39.96 16.89 47.71
C PRO A 124 -41.02 16.32 46.76
N LYS A 125 -42.31 16.53 47.10
CA LYS A 125 -43.47 16.25 46.24
C LYS A 125 -44.13 17.56 45.79
N ARG A 126 -44.59 17.66 44.54
CA ARG A 126 -45.47 18.74 44.07
C ARG A 126 -46.95 18.39 44.30
N SER A 127 -47.75 19.41 44.63
CA SER A 127 -49.16 19.26 45.02
C SER A 127 -50.13 19.33 43.82
N ARG A 128 -51.37 18.84 44.02
CA ARG A 128 -52.50 19.00 43.11
C ARG A 128 -53.52 19.99 43.69
N PHE A 129 -54.17 20.76 42.83
CA PHE A 129 -55.53 21.27 43.02
C PHE A 129 -56.42 20.73 41.89
N GLY A 130 -57.75 20.73 42.04
CA GLY A 130 -58.62 20.17 41.01
C GLY A 130 -60.13 20.33 41.23
N GLY A 131 -60.90 19.78 40.28
CA GLY A 131 -62.35 19.64 40.23
C GLY A 131 -62.71 18.78 38.99
N ILE A 132 -63.43 17.65 39.07
CA ILE A 132 -64.88 17.49 39.33
C ILE A 132 -65.69 18.09 38.14
N THR A 133 -66.31 17.35 37.20
CA THR A 133 -66.47 15.88 36.93
C THR A 133 -66.51 15.64 35.37
N ARG A 134 -67.23 14.75 34.63
CA ARG A 134 -68.35 13.77 34.84
C ARG A 134 -68.53 12.84 33.60
N ILE A 135 -69.22 11.69 33.77
CA ILE A 135 -69.92 10.83 32.75
C ILE A 135 -69.08 10.09 31.66
N LEU A 136 -68.63 8.88 32.00
CA LEU A 136 -69.00 7.55 31.45
C LEU A 136 -69.32 7.24 29.95
N ARG A 137 -68.85 6.03 29.54
CA ARG A 137 -69.35 5.06 28.52
C ARG A 137 -69.06 5.33 27.02
N HIS A 138 -68.87 4.33 26.13
CA HIS A 138 -68.43 2.90 26.25
C HIS A 138 -68.26 2.26 24.82
N VAL A 139 -67.65 1.05 24.73
CA VAL A 139 -67.81 0.04 23.63
C VAL A 139 -67.21 0.40 22.24
N ARG A 140 -66.80 -0.50 21.32
CA ARG A 140 -66.12 -1.85 21.35
C ARG A 140 -65.88 -2.32 19.89
N GLY A 141 -64.82 -3.09 19.62
CA GLY A 141 -64.67 -3.97 18.43
C GLY A 141 -63.70 -3.45 17.35
N ASN A 142 -62.81 -4.19 16.66
CA ASN A 142 -62.39 -5.63 16.57
C ASN A 142 -62.69 -6.33 15.22
N SER A 143 -61.63 -6.54 14.41
CA SER A 143 -61.40 -7.65 13.44
C SER A 143 -60.04 -7.39 12.77
N GLU A 144 -58.99 -8.22 12.72
CA GLU A 144 -58.78 -9.67 12.53
C GLU A 144 -58.39 -10.09 11.10
N SER A 145 -57.23 -10.78 11.00
CA SER A 145 -56.69 -11.70 9.96
C SER A 145 -55.27 -11.34 9.46
N LYS A 146 -54.36 -12.29 9.15
CA LYS A 146 -53.73 -13.41 9.92
C LYS A 146 -53.10 -14.43 8.94
N SER A 147 -51.76 -14.48 8.86
CA SER A 147 -50.93 -15.62 8.43
C SER A 147 -49.44 -15.20 8.58
N GLU A 148 -48.57 -15.79 9.40
CA GLU A 148 -48.02 -17.17 9.37
C GLU A 148 -47.16 -17.47 8.14
N SER A 149 -45.95 -18.05 8.19
CA SER A 149 -44.99 -18.39 9.27
C SER A 149 -43.61 -18.66 8.62
N SER A 150 -42.45 -18.54 9.29
CA SER A 150 -41.76 -19.66 9.97
C SER A 150 -40.34 -19.23 10.40
N ALA A 151 -39.67 -19.99 11.29
CA ALA A 151 -38.31 -19.71 11.77
C ALA A 151 -37.39 -20.95 11.70
N SER A 152 -36.08 -20.73 11.73
CA SER A 152 -35.06 -21.77 12.01
C SER A 152 -33.80 -21.14 12.62
N SER A 153 -33.22 -21.78 13.63
CA SER A 153 -32.14 -21.24 14.46
C SER A 153 -30.80 -21.94 14.24
N SER A 154 -29.68 -21.30 14.58
CA SER A 154 -28.42 -21.97 14.90
C SER A 154 -27.53 -21.10 15.81
N ARG A 155 -27.01 -21.70 16.90
CA ARG A 155 -25.84 -21.22 17.65
C ARG A 155 -24.59 -21.97 17.14
N PRO A 156 -23.36 -21.49 17.40
CA PRO A 156 -22.71 -21.89 18.65
C PRO A 156 -22.04 -20.73 19.40
N SER A 157 -21.84 -20.91 20.70
CA SER A 157 -21.02 -20.05 21.56
C SER A 157 -19.63 -20.66 21.75
N HIS A 158 -18.58 -19.83 21.83
CA HIS A 158 -17.48 -19.97 22.81
C HIS A 158 -16.59 -18.71 22.78
N SER A 159 -16.15 -18.24 23.95
CA SER A 159 -15.40 -16.99 24.14
C SER A 159 -13.89 -17.16 23.96
N PRO A 160 -13.16 -16.11 23.54
CA PRO A 160 -11.79 -15.86 24.01
C PRO A 160 -11.81 -15.08 25.34
N ALA A 161 -10.77 -15.25 26.16
CA ALA A 161 -10.63 -14.53 27.44
C ALA A 161 -9.69 -13.31 27.33
N PHE A 162 -9.71 -12.45 28.34
CA PHE A 162 -8.78 -11.33 28.54
C PHE A 162 -7.30 -11.75 28.46
N ILE A 163 -6.46 -10.90 27.87
CA ILE A 163 -5.32 -10.24 28.56
C ILE A 163 -4.76 -9.08 27.69
N PRO A 164 -4.32 -7.96 28.27
CA PRO A 164 -4.01 -6.74 27.52
C PRO A 164 -2.57 -6.70 26.96
N LEU A 165 -2.36 -5.89 25.92
CA LEU A 165 -1.05 -5.64 25.32
C LEU A 165 -0.57 -4.21 25.59
N HIS A 166 0.30 -4.08 26.59
CA HIS A 166 1.16 -2.92 26.74
C HIS A 166 2.24 -2.92 25.66
N THR A 167 2.68 -1.70 25.29
CA THR A 167 3.93 -1.38 24.58
C THR A 167 5.04 -2.45 24.63
N ARG A 168 5.40 -3.03 23.48
CA ARG A 168 6.74 -3.64 23.31
C ARG A 168 7.24 -3.57 21.87
N VAL A 169 8.41 -2.96 21.70
CA VAL A 169 9.18 -3.01 20.45
C VAL A 169 9.71 -4.43 20.24
N THR A 170 9.57 -4.95 19.02
CA THR A 170 10.20 -6.21 18.58
C THR A 170 10.81 -6.03 17.19
N ASN A 171 12.04 -6.50 17.00
CA ASN A 171 12.73 -6.41 15.71
C ASN A 171 12.28 -7.54 14.77
N GLY A 172 12.31 -7.27 13.46
CA GLY A 172 12.68 -8.29 12.48
C GLY A 172 11.55 -9.06 11.80
N THR A 173 10.81 -8.39 10.92
CA THR A 173 10.31 -9.00 9.67
C THR A 173 10.16 -7.91 8.62
N HIS A 174 10.85 -8.06 7.49
CA HIS A 174 10.76 -7.11 6.38
C HIS A 174 9.49 -7.39 5.55
N THR A 175 8.38 -6.79 5.94
CA THR A 175 7.35 -6.40 4.97
C THR A 175 7.77 -5.05 4.35
N PRO A 176 7.77 -4.88 3.01
CA PRO A 176 7.91 -3.55 2.44
C PRO A 176 6.75 -2.67 2.94
N PRO A 177 6.97 -1.38 3.26
CA PRO A 177 5.91 -0.50 3.69
C PRO A 177 4.89 -0.34 2.56
N ILE A 178 3.63 -0.62 2.87
CA ILE A 178 2.54 -0.47 1.92
C ILE A 178 2.45 1.02 1.56
N SER A 179 2.69 1.34 0.29
CA SER A 179 2.44 2.64 -0.32
C SER A 179 1.06 3.17 0.11
N THR A 180 1.04 4.14 1.03
CA THR A 180 -0.20 4.66 1.58
C THR A 180 -0.83 5.63 0.57
N PRO A 181 -2.16 5.84 0.61
CA PRO A 181 -2.79 6.86 -0.24
C PRO A 181 -2.15 8.25 -0.08
N PHE A 182 -1.56 8.54 1.09
CA PHE A 182 -0.82 9.76 1.36
C PHE A 182 0.58 9.77 0.72
N THR A 183 1.43 8.76 0.95
CA THR A 183 2.79 8.77 0.37
C THR A 183 2.74 8.69 -1.16
N HIS A 184 1.81 7.92 -1.73
CA HIS A 184 1.55 7.90 -3.18
C HIS A 184 1.07 9.26 -3.71
N PHE A 185 0.22 9.98 -2.97
CA PHE A 185 -0.23 11.32 -3.37
C PHE A 185 0.93 12.32 -3.41
N VAL A 186 1.76 12.36 -2.35
CA VAL A 186 2.94 13.24 -2.28
C VAL A 186 3.95 12.91 -3.37
N TYR A 187 4.30 11.62 -3.54
CA TYR A 187 5.24 11.16 -4.57
C TYR A 187 4.74 11.45 -6.00
N LYS A 188 3.43 11.35 -6.23
CA LYS A 188 2.83 11.72 -7.52
C LYS A 188 2.92 13.22 -7.80
N GLN A 189 2.73 14.07 -6.80
CA GLN A 189 2.90 15.52 -6.96
C GLN A 189 4.37 15.89 -7.24
N THR A 190 5.33 15.35 -6.46
CA THR A 190 6.75 15.69 -6.62
C THR A 190 7.36 15.16 -7.92
N LYS A 191 6.90 14.04 -8.49
CA LYS A 191 7.28 13.59 -9.84
C LYS A 191 6.51 14.30 -10.98
N SER A 192 5.42 15.03 -10.72
CA SER A 192 4.60 15.65 -11.78
C SER A 192 5.01 17.09 -12.14
N SER A 193 6.21 17.26 -12.69
CA SER A 193 6.65 18.53 -13.33
C SER A 193 6.88 18.32 -14.85
N PRO A 194 6.44 19.23 -15.73
CA PRO A 194 6.20 18.88 -17.13
C PRO A 194 7.45 18.90 -18.03
N SER A 195 7.87 17.72 -18.48
CA SER A 195 8.74 17.56 -19.65
C SER A 195 7.98 17.91 -20.94
N PRO A 196 8.56 18.67 -21.89
CA PRO A 196 7.87 19.08 -23.11
C PRO A 196 7.66 17.93 -24.10
N SER A 197 6.44 17.85 -24.63
CA SER A 197 6.01 16.86 -25.63
C SER A 197 6.90 16.83 -26.88
N SER A 198 7.61 15.72 -27.09
CA SER A 198 8.21 15.37 -28.39
C SER A 198 7.28 14.47 -29.19
N GLN A 199 7.14 14.75 -30.48
CA GLN A 199 6.24 14.01 -31.37
C GLN A 199 6.88 12.69 -31.82
N LYS A 200 6.11 11.61 -31.88
CA LYS A 200 6.62 10.31 -32.38
C LYS A 200 7.09 10.45 -33.84
N PRO A 201 8.34 10.07 -34.18
CA PRO A 201 8.81 10.05 -35.56
C PRO A 201 8.07 8.98 -36.39
N LYS A 202 8.21 9.07 -37.71
CA LYS A 202 7.70 8.05 -38.64
C LYS A 202 8.72 6.91 -38.74
N GLU A 203 8.24 5.68 -38.81
CA GLU A 203 9.10 4.49 -38.98
C GLU A 203 9.59 4.38 -40.43
N GLU A 204 10.82 4.84 -40.65
CA GLU A 204 11.63 4.65 -41.84
C GLU A 204 12.72 3.60 -41.55
N VAL A 205 13.12 2.82 -42.55
CA VAL A 205 13.99 1.63 -42.39
C VAL A 205 14.96 1.55 -43.55
N GLU A 206 16.24 1.32 -43.26
CA GLU A 206 17.32 1.27 -44.24
C GLU A 206 17.23 0.04 -45.19
N CYS A 207 17.58 0.23 -46.46
CA CYS A 207 17.77 -0.85 -47.43
C CYS A 207 19.20 -1.40 -47.42
N VAL A 208 19.40 -2.65 -46.96
CA VAL A 208 20.74 -3.29 -46.78
C VAL A 208 21.61 -3.38 -48.05
N SER A 209 21.06 -3.11 -49.23
CA SER A 209 21.75 -3.24 -50.52
C SER A 209 22.07 -1.91 -51.22
N CYS A 210 21.56 -0.78 -50.72
CA CYS A 210 21.88 0.55 -51.25
C CYS A 210 22.02 1.64 -50.18
N LEU A 211 21.69 1.32 -48.92
CA LEU A 211 21.75 2.22 -47.75
C LEU A 211 20.81 3.44 -47.85
N ASP A 212 19.80 3.35 -48.73
CA ASP A 212 18.71 4.32 -48.81
C ASP A 212 17.65 4.03 -47.74
N ASP A 213 17.23 5.06 -47.01
CA ASP A 213 16.06 5.02 -46.13
C ASP A 213 14.77 4.83 -46.93
N ILE A 214 13.98 3.80 -46.59
CA ILE A 214 12.70 3.52 -47.22
C ILE A 214 11.57 3.43 -46.17
N PRO A 215 10.36 3.96 -46.45
CA PRO A 215 9.24 3.83 -45.53
C PRO A 215 8.94 2.36 -45.22
N ALA A 216 8.76 2.01 -43.94
CA ALA A 216 8.59 0.62 -43.50
C ALA A 216 7.47 -0.15 -44.23
N LYS A 217 6.46 0.56 -44.74
CA LYS A 217 5.31 0.02 -45.49
C LYS A 217 5.63 -0.38 -46.94
N SER A 218 6.70 0.16 -47.52
CA SER A 218 7.17 -0.14 -48.89
C SER A 218 8.37 -1.09 -48.93
N ALA A 219 9.01 -1.34 -47.78
CA ALA A 219 10.15 -2.24 -47.69
C ALA A 219 9.78 -3.71 -47.89
N ILE A 220 10.55 -4.42 -48.72
CA ILE A 220 10.45 -5.88 -48.87
C ILE A 220 11.23 -6.52 -47.71
N LYS A 221 10.50 -6.93 -46.67
CA LYS A 221 11.07 -7.63 -45.52
C LYS A 221 11.45 -9.07 -45.89
N THR A 222 12.72 -9.41 -45.72
CA THR A 222 13.22 -10.80 -45.69
C THR A 222 13.33 -11.29 -44.24
N VAL A 223 13.90 -12.47 -44.00
CA VAL A 223 14.11 -13.00 -42.64
C VAL A 223 15.11 -12.15 -41.85
N CYS A 224 16.15 -11.64 -42.52
CA CYS A 224 17.24 -10.89 -41.89
C CYS A 224 17.15 -9.37 -42.12
N HIS A 225 16.85 -8.94 -43.36
CA HIS A 225 16.99 -7.52 -43.75
C HIS A 225 15.84 -7.00 -44.61
N HIS A 226 15.77 -5.69 -44.73
CA HIS A 226 14.83 -4.95 -45.55
C HIS A 226 15.49 -4.54 -46.88
N TYR A 227 14.73 -4.61 -47.98
CA TYR A 227 15.17 -4.23 -49.32
C TYR A 227 14.17 -3.28 -49.99
N CYS A 228 14.67 -2.32 -50.77
CA CYS A 228 13.87 -1.62 -51.77
C CYS A 228 13.54 -2.55 -52.94
N ALA A 229 12.52 -2.21 -53.74
CA ALA A 229 12.05 -3.07 -54.83
C ALA A 229 13.15 -3.40 -55.85
N ASP A 230 13.92 -2.40 -56.29
CA ASP A 230 14.92 -2.57 -57.34
C ASP A 230 16.13 -3.40 -56.89
N CYS A 231 16.58 -3.23 -55.64
CA CYS A 231 17.66 -4.05 -55.10
C CYS A 231 17.20 -5.51 -54.84
N PHE A 232 15.95 -5.72 -54.42
CA PHE A 232 15.39 -7.08 -54.34
C PHE A 232 15.32 -7.76 -55.72
N LEU A 233 14.84 -7.05 -56.74
CA LEU A 233 14.81 -7.57 -58.12
C LEU A 233 16.21 -7.89 -58.64
N ARG A 234 17.18 -7.00 -58.40
CA ARG A 234 18.59 -7.19 -58.77
C ARG A 234 19.19 -8.42 -58.10
N LEU A 235 18.92 -8.63 -56.80
CA LEU A 235 19.38 -9.82 -56.05
C LEU A 235 18.85 -11.13 -56.64
N ILE A 236 17.58 -11.17 -57.08
CA ILE A 236 17.02 -12.35 -57.75
C ILE A 236 17.62 -12.54 -59.16
N GLN A 237 17.83 -11.46 -59.91
CA GLN A 237 18.44 -11.51 -61.24
C GLN A 237 19.88 -12.09 -61.18
N THR A 238 20.74 -11.55 -60.32
CA THR A 238 22.14 -12.03 -60.22
C THR A 238 22.23 -13.50 -59.79
N ALA A 239 21.29 -13.98 -58.95
CA ALA A 239 21.21 -15.39 -58.59
C ALA A 239 20.75 -16.29 -59.76
N VAL A 240 19.86 -15.81 -60.63
CA VAL A 240 19.46 -16.54 -61.85
C VAL A 240 20.61 -16.61 -62.86
N ASP A 241 21.43 -15.57 -62.95
CA ASP A 241 22.55 -15.48 -63.90
C ASP A 241 23.84 -16.16 -63.39
N ASN A 242 24.03 -16.32 -62.08
CA ASN A 242 25.24 -16.89 -61.47
C ASN A 242 24.93 -18.01 -60.46
N GLU A 243 25.29 -19.25 -60.83
CA GLU A 243 25.11 -20.45 -60.00
C GLU A 243 25.73 -20.34 -58.59
N ALA A 244 26.86 -19.65 -58.44
CA ALA A 244 27.51 -19.47 -57.13
C ALA A 244 26.68 -18.61 -56.15
N GLN A 245 25.62 -17.95 -56.64
CA GLN A 245 24.66 -17.17 -55.86
C GLN A 245 23.28 -17.86 -55.77
N TRP A 246 23.17 -19.12 -56.24
CA TRP A 246 21.98 -19.94 -56.10
C TRP A 246 22.00 -20.78 -54.81
N PRO A 247 20.88 -20.93 -54.08
CA PRO A 247 19.63 -20.19 -54.22
C PRO A 247 19.78 -18.74 -53.73
N PRO A 248 18.94 -17.79 -54.19
CA PRO A 248 19.00 -16.39 -53.76
C PRO A 248 18.84 -16.28 -52.23
N LYS A 249 19.75 -15.57 -51.57
CA LYS A 249 19.86 -15.50 -50.11
C LYS A 249 20.08 -14.08 -49.60
N CYS A 250 19.49 -13.76 -48.45
CA CYS A 250 19.87 -12.65 -47.59
C CYS A 250 20.85 -13.21 -46.55
N CYS A 251 22.11 -12.77 -46.57
CA CYS A 251 23.17 -13.29 -45.71
C CYS A 251 23.26 -14.84 -45.79
N LEU A 252 22.89 -15.55 -44.73
CA LEU A 252 22.85 -17.02 -44.67
C LEU A 252 21.46 -17.62 -44.95
N ASN A 253 20.40 -16.79 -45.03
CA ASN A 253 19.01 -17.24 -45.17
C ASN A 253 18.55 -17.23 -46.63
N ALA A 254 18.16 -18.40 -47.16
CA ALA A 254 17.53 -18.51 -48.48
C ALA A 254 16.18 -17.76 -48.54
N ILE A 255 15.94 -17.02 -49.61
CA ILE A 255 14.73 -16.20 -49.76
C ILE A 255 13.55 -17.10 -50.17
N PRO A 256 12.43 -17.13 -49.42
CA PRO A 256 11.30 -17.99 -49.74
C PRO A 256 10.69 -17.70 -51.12
N LEU A 257 10.43 -18.76 -51.89
CA LEU A 257 9.81 -18.67 -53.23
C LEU A 257 8.47 -17.90 -53.24
N ARG A 258 7.75 -17.87 -52.12
CA ARG A 258 6.53 -17.06 -51.95
C ARG A 258 6.83 -15.55 -52.04
N THR A 259 7.93 -15.09 -51.44
CA THR A 259 8.38 -13.69 -51.49
C THR A 259 8.84 -13.33 -52.89
N ILE A 260 9.63 -14.21 -53.53
CA ILE A 260 10.07 -14.04 -54.92
C ILE A 260 8.86 -13.91 -55.86
N LYS A 261 7.89 -14.84 -55.78
CA LYS A 261 6.65 -14.81 -56.59
C LYS A 261 5.73 -13.62 -56.34
N LYS A 262 5.82 -12.98 -55.18
CA LYS A 262 5.02 -11.78 -54.85
C LYS A 262 5.63 -10.49 -55.43
N HIS A 263 6.94 -10.42 -55.59
CA HIS A 263 7.65 -9.18 -55.92
C HIS A 263 8.41 -9.19 -57.26
N ALA A 264 8.70 -10.36 -57.86
CA ALA A 264 9.36 -10.46 -59.16
C ALA A 264 8.39 -10.39 -60.36
N PRO A 265 8.77 -9.77 -61.49
CA PRO A 265 7.94 -9.74 -62.70
C PRO A 265 7.84 -11.14 -63.35
N ARG A 266 6.76 -11.35 -64.11
CA ARG A 266 6.44 -12.66 -64.71
C ARG A 266 7.51 -13.19 -65.68
N THR A 267 8.31 -12.31 -66.28
CA THR A 267 9.46 -12.65 -67.12
C THR A 267 10.59 -13.27 -66.31
N LEU A 268 11.02 -12.63 -65.22
CA LEU A 268 12.05 -13.13 -64.31
C LEU A 268 11.60 -14.42 -63.59
N LEU A 269 10.31 -14.56 -63.29
CA LEU A 269 9.78 -15.81 -62.72
C LEU A 269 9.83 -17.00 -63.71
N ALA A 270 9.81 -16.76 -65.02
CA ALA A 270 9.94 -17.82 -66.02
C ALA A 270 11.40 -18.30 -66.15
N THR A 271 12.36 -17.38 -66.21
CA THR A 271 13.80 -17.74 -66.23
C THR A 271 14.24 -18.37 -64.91
N TYR A 272 13.78 -17.84 -63.77
CA TYR A 272 13.97 -18.43 -62.45
C TYR A 272 13.54 -19.89 -62.40
N HIS A 273 12.36 -20.24 -62.95
CA HIS A 273 11.87 -21.61 -62.92
C HIS A 273 12.68 -22.58 -63.81
N LEU A 274 13.23 -22.12 -64.93
CA LEU A 274 14.14 -22.95 -65.74
C LEU A 274 15.50 -23.16 -65.04
N LYS A 275 16.04 -22.11 -64.40
CA LYS A 275 17.29 -22.22 -63.62
C LYS A 275 17.14 -23.01 -62.32
N ASP A 276 15.95 -23.01 -61.72
CA ASP A 276 15.61 -23.87 -60.57
C ASP A 276 15.68 -25.36 -60.93
N GLU A 277 15.22 -25.76 -62.13
CA GLU A 277 15.35 -27.14 -62.62
C GLU A 277 16.82 -27.50 -62.99
N GLU A 278 17.54 -26.57 -63.63
CA GLU A 278 18.94 -26.76 -64.02
C GLU A 278 19.86 -26.91 -62.79
N PHE A 279 19.85 -25.92 -61.90
CA PHE A 279 20.80 -25.86 -60.78
C PHE A 279 20.52 -26.92 -59.70
N LYS A 280 19.26 -27.37 -59.52
CA LYS A 280 18.93 -28.53 -58.67
C LYS A 280 19.47 -29.86 -59.20
N THR A 281 19.75 -29.95 -60.49
CA THR A 281 20.46 -31.12 -61.03
C THR A 281 21.95 -31.00 -60.64
N PRO A 282 22.57 -32.02 -60.00
CA PRO A 282 24.01 -31.97 -59.70
C PRO A 282 24.84 -31.81 -60.98
N VAL A 283 25.93 -31.04 -60.92
CA VAL A 283 26.81 -30.73 -62.08
C VAL A 283 27.20 -32.00 -62.85
N GLU A 284 27.55 -33.06 -62.12
CA GLU A 284 27.87 -34.39 -62.66
C GLU A 284 26.77 -34.98 -63.57
N ARG A 285 25.50 -34.69 -63.28
CA ARG A 285 24.31 -35.21 -63.97
C ARG A 285 23.70 -34.23 -64.97
N ARG A 286 24.22 -32.99 -65.06
CA ARG A 286 23.80 -32.04 -66.10
C ARG A 286 24.37 -32.46 -67.45
N LEU A 287 23.49 -32.53 -68.43
CA LEU A 287 23.84 -32.70 -69.84
C LEU A 287 23.57 -31.39 -70.56
N TYR A 288 24.54 -30.95 -71.35
CA TYR A 288 24.45 -29.78 -72.22
C TYR A 288 24.59 -30.26 -73.66
N CYS A 289 23.98 -29.54 -74.60
CA CYS A 289 24.11 -29.87 -76.01
C CYS A 289 25.56 -29.70 -76.48
N SER A 290 26.18 -30.76 -77.01
CA SER A 290 27.58 -30.76 -77.47
C SER A 290 27.79 -30.01 -78.79
N GLN A 291 26.78 -29.32 -79.31
CA GLN A 291 26.87 -28.49 -80.51
C GLN A 291 27.24 -27.05 -80.10
N PRO A 292 28.29 -26.46 -80.71
CA PRO A 292 28.88 -25.20 -80.24
C PRO A 292 27.90 -24.03 -80.28
N ASP A 293 27.06 -23.94 -81.31
CA ASP A 293 26.05 -22.89 -81.49
C ASP A 293 24.78 -23.11 -80.65
N CYS A 294 24.67 -24.25 -79.95
CA CYS A 294 23.50 -24.58 -79.15
C CYS A 294 23.73 -24.38 -77.66
N GLY A 295 24.68 -25.11 -77.06
CA GLY A 295 25.03 -25.04 -75.62
C GLY A 295 23.90 -25.34 -74.60
N LEU A 296 22.63 -25.41 -75.01
CA LEU A 296 21.46 -25.51 -74.13
C LEU A 296 21.53 -26.71 -73.18
N TRP A 297 21.14 -26.47 -71.92
CA TRP A 297 20.89 -27.53 -70.94
C TRP A 297 19.78 -28.47 -71.43
N ILE A 298 20.01 -29.78 -71.27
CA ILE A 298 19.04 -30.82 -71.60
C ILE A 298 18.29 -31.21 -70.33
N ARG A 299 17.01 -30.87 -70.27
CA ARG A 299 16.11 -31.24 -69.18
C ARG A 299 16.04 -32.76 -69.05
N GLN A 300 15.90 -33.25 -67.81
CA GLN A 300 15.91 -34.68 -67.49
C GLN A 300 14.80 -35.49 -68.19
N ASP A 301 13.68 -34.85 -68.57
CA ASP A 301 12.58 -35.45 -69.33
C ASP A 301 12.93 -35.77 -70.79
N ARG A 302 14.14 -35.42 -71.25
CA ARG A 302 14.66 -35.70 -72.61
C ARG A 302 15.94 -36.54 -72.61
N VAL A 303 16.20 -37.25 -71.51
CA VAL A 303 17.38 -38.13 -71.34
C VAL A 303 16.91 -39.59 -71.34
N ASP A 304 17.28 -40.35 -72.37
CA ASP A 304 17.12 -41.79 -72.40
C ASP A 304 18.40 -42.48 -71.88
N LEU A 305 18.34 -42.90 -70.62
CA LEU A 305 19.43 -43.65 -69.98
C LEU A 305 19.58 -45.07 -70.53
N ALA A 306 18.53 -45.68 -71.09
CA ALA A 306 18.59 -47.01 -71.68
C ALA A 306 19.21 -46.97 -73.09
N GLY A 307 18.77 -46.02 -73.91
CA GLY A 307 19.37 -45.70 -75.22
C GLY A 307 20.69 -44.92 -75.16
N ARG A 308 21.22 -44.64 -73.95
CA ARG A 308 22.44 -43.84 -73.68
C ARG A 308 22.49 -42.49 -74.41
N THR A 309 21.35 -41.88 -74.68
CA THR A 309 21.21 -40.68 -75.52
C THR A 309 20.35 -39.61 -74.85
N ALA A 310 20.57 -38.35 -75.21
CA ALA A 310 19.78 -37.22 -74.69
C ALA A 310 19.55 -36.17 -75.78
N THR A 311 18.33 -35.61 -75.84
CA THR A 311 17.88 -34.77 -76.95
C THR A 311 17.58 -33.35 -76.49
N CYS A 312 18.32 -32.37 -77.00
CA CYS A 312 18.18 -30.97 -76.56
C CYS A 312 16.91 -30.30 -77.11
N ALA A 313 16.64 -29.05 -76.68
CA ALA A 313 15.45 -28.31 -77.10
C ALA A 313 15.36 -28.06 -78.61
N SER A 314 16.50 -27.98 -79.31
CA SER A 314 16.61 -27.81 -80.77
C SER A 314 16.74 -29.13 -81.55
N GLY A 315 16.63 -30.29 -80.89
CA GLY A 315 16.54 -31.60 -81.54
C GLY A 315 17.87 -32.34 -81.76
N HIS A 316 19.01 -31.77 -81.34
CA HIS A 316 20.31 -32.46 -81.40
C HIS A 316 20.43 -33.56 -80.33
N VAL A 317 21.04 -34.69 -80.70
CA VAL A 317 21.22 -35.86 -79.81
C VAL A 317 22.69 -35.97 -79.37
N VAL A 318 22.91 -36.12 -78.06
CA VAL A 318 24.22 -36.34 -77.42
C VAL A 318 24.27 -37.71 -76.74
N CYS A 319 25.47 -38.29 -76.59
CA CYS A 319 25.70 -39.50 -75.81
C CYS A 319 25.83 -39.15 -74.31
N THR A 320 25.12 -39.88 -73.45
CA THR A 320 25.11 -39.62 -71.99
C THR A 320 26.43 -39.98 -71.29
N MET A 321 27.28 -40.80 -71.92
CA MET A 321 28.52 -41.31 -71.31
C MET A 321 29.73 -40.41 -71.63
N CYS A 322 30.02 -40.16 -72.91
CA CYS A 322 31.12 -39.27 -73.31
C CYS A 322 30.74 -37.78 -73.32
N ARG A 323 29.46 -37.44 -73.19
CA ARG A 323 28.88 -36.08 -73.33
C ARG A 323 29.11 -35.42 -74.69
N GLY A 324 29.61 -36.18 -75.67
CA GLY A 324 29.80 -35.74 -77.06
C GLY A 324 28.59 -36.05 -77.95
N PRO A 325 28.74 -35.90 -79.28
CA PRO A 325 27.72 -36.29 -80.26
C PRO A 325 27.30 -37.75 -80.11
N SER A 326 26.06 -38.07 -80.51
CA SER A 326 25.60 -39.46 -80.56
C SER A 326 26.45 -40.30 -81.51
N HIS A 327 26.84 -41.50 -81.06
CA HIS A 327 27.54 -42.52 -81.85
C HIS A 327 26.68 -43.79 -81.99
N PRO A 328 27.04 -44.77 -82.85
CA PRO A 328 26.26 -46.01 -83.00
C PRO A 328 26.09 -46.76 -81.68
N ALA A 329 24.93 -47.40 -81.50
CA ALA A 329 24.56 -48.08 -80.26
C ALA A 329 25.35 -49.38 -80.01
N ASP A 330 25.83 -50.01 -81.09
CA ASP A 330 26.58 -51.27 -81.10
C ASP A 330 28.08 -51.09 -80.75
N GLU A 331 28.58 -49.86 -80.75
CA GLU A 331 29.96 -49.53 -80.43
C GLU A 331 30.11 -49.12 -78.95
N ALA A 332 31.09 -49.72 -78.27
CA ALA A 332 31.45 -49.32 -76.91
C ALA A 332 32.07 -47.91 -76.90
N CYS A 333 31.74 -47.11 -75.89
CA CYS A 333 32.24 -45.74 -75.76
C CYS A 333 33.79 -45.72 -75.76
N PRO A 334 34.45 -45.06 -76.75
CA PRO A 334 35.91 -45.14 -76.91
C PRO A 334 36.72 -44.37 -75.85
N GLN A 335 36.04 -43.81 -74.83
CA GLN A 335 36.63 -42.92 -73.83
C GLN A 335 36.13 -43.22 -72.40
N ASP A 336 35.81 -44.50 -72.14
CA ASP A 336 35.52 -44.99 -70.79
C ASP A 336 36.74 -44.85 -69.86
N ARG A 337 36.56 -44.12 -68.76
CA ARG A 337 37.65 -43.86 -67.79
C ARG A 337 37.97 -45.09 -66.94
N ASP A 338 36.99 -45.94 -66.66
CA ASP A 338 37.15 -47.02 -65.68
C ASP A 338 37.94 -48.17 -66.30
N THR A 339 37.67 -48.50 -67.57
CA THR A 339 38.54 -49.39 -68.37
C THR A 339 39.98 -48.86 -68.44
N LEU A 340 40.18 -47.56 -68.71
CA LEU A 340 41.51 -46.92 -68.79
C LEU A 340 42.24 -46.78 -67.44
N LEU A 341 41.56 -47.00 -66.31
CA LEU A 341 42.18 -47.11 -64.98
C LEU A 341 42.51 -48.58 -64.67
N ALA A 342 41.60 -49.50 -64.98
CA ALA A 342 41.79 -50.93 -64.79
C ALA A 342 42.99 -51.48 -65.60
N ASP A 343 43.20 -51.03 -66.84
CA ASP A 343 44.34 -51.44 -67.66
C ASP A 343 45.68 -50.92 -67.10
N ARG A 344 45.75 -49.70 -66.56
CA ARG A 344 46.98 -49.19 -65.94
C ARG A 344 47.31 -49.93 -64.64
N LEU A 345 46.32 -50.19 -63.79
CA LEU A 345 46.52 -51.00 -62.58
C LEU A 345 46.97 -52.43 -62.95
N ALA A 346 46.43 -53.00 -64.03
CA ALA A 346 46.88 -54.30 -64.54
C ALA A 346 48.35 -54.28 -65.01
N GLU A 347 48.80 -53.22 -65.70
CA GLU A 347 50.20 -53.07 -66.09
C GLU A 347 51.15 -52.85 -64.91
N GLU A 348 50.70 -52.18 -63.84
CA GLU A 348 51.46 -52.01 -62.59
C GLU A 348 51.62 -53.34 -61.83
N GLU A 349 50.51 -54.05 -61.62
CA GLU A 349 50.45 -55.31 -60.88
C GLU A 349 50.95 -56.53 -61.69
N GLY A 350 51.14 -56.38 -63.00
CA GLY A 350 51.54 -57.45 -63.91
C GLY A 350 50.43 -58.44 -64.22
N TRP A 351 49.17 -58.01 -64.19
CA TRP A 351 47.98 -58.78 -64.60
C TRP A 351 47.88 -58.87 -66.13
N ARG A 352 47.31 -59.96 -66.66
CA ARG A 352 47.16 -60.18 -68.11
C ARG A 352 45.72 -60.51 -68.48
N ARG A 353 45.21 -59.87 -69.55
CA ARG A 353 43.89 -60.18 -70.13
C ARG A 353 43.90 -61.53 -70.85
N CYS A 354 42.84 -62.32 -70.69
CA CYS A 354 42.64 -63.57 -71.42
C CYS A 354 42.39 -63.34 -72.93
N ASN A 355 42.94 -64.20 -73.79
CA ASN A 355 42.75 -64.17 -75.25
C ASN A 355 41.30 -64.32 -75.76
N ARG A 356 40.39 -64.93 -74.99
CA ARG A 356 39.03 -65.27 -75.42
C ARG A 356 37.95 -64.39 -74.81
N CYS A 357 38.10 -63.99 -73.56
CA CYS A 357 37.10 -63.19 -72.84
C CYS A 357 37.61 -61.85 -72.30
N HIS A 358 38.89 -61.52 -72.52
CA HIS A 358 39.55 -60.26 -72.11
C HIS A 358 39.48 -59.88 -70.63
N VAL A 359 38.94 -60.75 -69.76
CA VAL A 359 39.00 -60.66 -68.31
C VAL A 359 40.46 -60.66 -67.84
N LEU A 360 40.78 -59.79 -66.89
CA LEU A 360 42.10 -59.73 -66.25
C LEU A 360 42.35 -60.95 -65.35
N VAL A 361 43.54 -61.52 -65.46
CA VAL A 361 43.99 -62.69 -64.70
C VAL A 361 45.30 -62.35 -63.98
N GLU A 362 45.40 -62.77 -62.73
CA GLU A 362 46.57 -62.65 -61.87
C GLU A 362 47.41 -63.94 -61.91
N HIS A 363 48.75 -63.84 -61.96
CA HIS A 363 49.63 -65.02 -61.97
C HIS A 363 50.01 -65.52 -60.58
N LYS A 364 49.62 -66.74 -60.22
CA LYS A 364 50.00 -67.38 -58.94
C LYS A 364 50.95 -68.57 -59.08
N GLU A 365 51.14 -69.09 -60.29
CA GLU A 365 51.88 -70.32 -60.54
C GLU A 365 53.31 -70.07 -61.06
N ALA A 366 54.04 -71.16 -61.34
CA ALA A 366 55.42 -71.15 -61.83
C ALA A 366 55.55 -71.34 -63.37
N CYS A 367 54.52 -71.83 -64.05
CA CYS A 367 54.54 -72.03 -65.51
C CYS A 367 54.10 -70.77 -66.27
N GLN A 368 54.49 -70.62 -67.54
CA GLN A 368 53.94 -69.57 -68.43
C GLN A 368 52.56 -69.91 -69.02
N HIS A 369 52.09 -71.14 -68.83
CA HIS A 369 50.74 -71.57 -69.18
C HIS A 369 49.72 -71.04 -68.18
N MET A 370 48.58 -70.53 -68.66
CA MET A 370 47.46 -70.13 -67.82
C MET A 370 46.14 -70.59 -68.44
N THR A 371 45.27 -71.20 -67.62
CA THR A 371 43.90 -71.58 -68.03
C THR A 371 42.91 -70.58 -67.44
N CYS A 372 42.22 -69.81 -68.29
CA CYS A 372 41.18 -68.90 -67.84
C CYS A 372 39.90 -69.65 -67.45
N ARG A 373 39.07 -69.05 -66.56
CA ARG A 373 37.74 -69.56 -66.16
C ARG A 373 36.78 -69.82 -67.33
N CYS A 374 37.04 -69.24 -68.51
CA CYS A 374 36.29 -69.50 -69.76
C CYS A 374 36.80 -70.71 -70.58
N GLY A 375 37.63 -71.58 -69.98
CA GLY A 375 38.21 -72.76 -70.64
C GLY A 375 39.17 -72.41 -71.78
N ALA A 376 39.87 -71.29 -71.68
CA ALA A 376 40.85 -70.83 -72.66
C ALA A 376 42.27 -70.93 -72.11
N GLU A 377 43.12 -71.71 -72.78
CA GLU A 377 44.54 -71.82 -72.48
C GLU A 377 45.31 -70.70 -73.23
N PHE A 378 46.14 -69.95 -72.51
CA PHE A 378 46.93 -68.85 -73.06
C PHE A 378 48.31 -68.77 -72.39
N CYS A 379 49.27 -68.14 -73.08
CA CYS A 379 50.56 -67.79 -72.50
C CYS A 379 50.43 -66.47 -71.74
N TYR A 380 50.81 -66.45 -70.47
CA TYR A 380 50.69 -65.25 -69.64
C TYR A 380 51.63 -64.11 -70.07
N VAL A 381 52.80 -64.45 -70.63
CA VAL A 381 53.81 -63.47 -71.08
C VAL A 381 53.24 -62.56 -72.17
N CYS A 382 52.63 -63.13 -73.21
CA CYS A 382 52.17 -62.39 -74.40
C CYS A 382 50.64 -62.26 -74.53
N GLY A 383 49.85 -63.00 -73.74
CA GLY A 383 48.39 -63.02 -73.84
C GLY A 383 47.82 -63.82 -75.02
N LEU A 384 48.66 -64.47 -75.84
CA LEU A 384 48.22 -65.27 -77.00
C LEU A 384 47.85 -66.71 -76.61
N ALA A 385 47.18 -67.44 -77.52
CA ALA A 385 46.79 -68.83 -77.31
C ALA A 385 47.97 -69.73 -76.95
N TRP A 386 47.71 -70.75 -76.12
CA TRP A 386 48.78 -71.64 -75.67
C TRP A 386 49.46 -72.34 -76.86
N ARG A 387 50.80 -72.47 -76.77
CA ARG A 387 51.69 -72.96 -77.84
C ARG A 387 51.74 -72.13 -79.14
N SER A 388 51.07 -70.97 -79.24
CA SER A 388 51.16 -70.09 -80.42
C SER A 388 52.32 -69.07 -80.36
N CYS A 389 53.18 -69.14 -79.35
CA CYS A 389 54.26 -68.18 -79.09
C CYS A 389 55.55 -68.85 -78.61
N ALA A 390 56.70 -68.22 -78.87
CA ALA A 390 58.02 -68.68 -78.44
C ALA A 390 58.50 -68.00 -77.13
N CYS A 391 57.59 -67.64 -76.22
CA CYS A 391 57.92 -66.96 -74.97
C CYS A 391 58.70 -67.87 -74.00
N THR A 392 59.57 -67.28 -73.19
CA THR A 392 60.43 -68.01 -72.22
C THR A 392 59.96 -67.80 -70.78
N LEU A 393 60.43 -68.66 -69.86
CA LEU A 393 60.20 -68.48 -68.42
C LEU A 393 60.98 -67.29 -67.86
N GLU A 394 62.07 -66.86 -68.50
CA GLU A 394 62.82 -65.66 -68.14
C GLU A 394 61.96 -64.41 -68.33
N GLN A 395 61.28 -64.29 -69.48
CA GLN A 395 60.32 -63.20 -69.75
C GLN A 395 59.15 -63.17 -68.75
N LEU A 396 58.73 -64.32 -68.23
CA LEU A 396 57.72 -64.40 -67.16
C LEU A 396 58.28 -63.88 -65.82
N ASN A 397 59.52 -64.24 -65.49
CA ASN A 397 60.19 -63.79 -64.26
C ASN A 397 60.46 -62.28 -64.30
N GLU A 398 60.90 -61.73 -65.44
CA GLU A 398 61.05 -60.28 -65.61
C GLU A 398 59.75 -59.52 -65.30
N ILE A 399 58.59 -60.01 -65.76
CA ILE A 399 57.29 -59.39 -65.48
C ILE A 399 56.98 -59.44 -63.97
N LYS A 400 57.23 -60.59 -63.32
CA LYS A 400 57.04 -60.75 -61.87
C LYS A 400 57.97 -59.84 -61.06
N GLU A 401 59.25 -59.76 -61.39
CA GLU A 401 60.23 -58.91 -60.72
C GLU A 401 59.95 -57.42 -60.93
N ARG A 402 59.49 -57.03 -62.12
CA ARG A 402 59.07 -55.65 -62.42
C ARG A 402 57.85 -55.24 -61.58
N ALA A 403 56.85 -56.12 -61.44
CA ALA A 403 55.70 -55.88 -60.57
C ALA A 403 56.05 -55.93 -59.07
N ALA A 404 56.89 -56.87 -58.64
CA ALA A 404 57.33 -57.00 -57.24
C ALA A 404 58.13 -55.77 -56.78
N ARG A 405 59.04 -55.26 -57.62
CA ARG A 405 59.78 -54.00 -57.38
C ARG A 405 58.83 -52.81 -57.23
N ARG A 406 57.88 -52.60 -58.15
CA ARG A 406 56.85 -51.54 -58.04
C ARG A 406 55.97 -51.65 -56.79
N ARG A 407 55.74 -52.86 -56.27
CA ARG A 407 55.07 -53.04 -54.96
C ARG A 407 55.99 -52.63 -53.81
N ALA A 408 57.24 -53.07 -53.82
CA ALA A 408 58.23 -52.76 -52.78
C ALA A 408 58.55 -51.25 -52.69
N GLU A 409 58.70 -50.58 -53.84
CA GLU A 409 58.87 -49.13 -53.97
C GLU A 409 57.68 -48.40 -53.32
N ARG A 410 56.45 -48.68 -53.75
CA ARG A 410 55.22 -48.09 -53.19
C ARG A 410 54.96 -48.41 -51.71
N THR A 411 55.53 -49.49 -51.15
CA THR A 411 55.49 -49.73 -49.69
C THR A 411 56.56 -48.94 -48.95
N ALA A 412 57.77 -48.80 -49.51
CA ALA A 412 58.84 -48.02 -48.89
C ALA A 412 58.53 -46.52 -48.88
N GLU A 413 57.94 -46.00 -49.95
CA GLU A 413 57.43 -44.61 -50.04
C GLU A 413 56.42 -44.34 -48.92
N LYS A 414 55.39 -45.19 -48.78
CA LYS A 414 54.37 -45.07 -47.73
C LYS A 414 54.94 -45.19 -46.31
N GLU A 415 55.97 -46.00 -46.10
CA GLU A 415 56.68 -46.06 -44.82
C GLU A 415 57.45 -44.78 -44.49
N VAL A 416 57.97 -44.06 -45.49
CA VAL A 416 58.60 -42.75 -45.30
C VAL A 416 57.54 -41.69 -45.03
N GLU A 417 56.49 -41.60 -45.85
CA GLU A 417 55.35 -40.70 -45.67
C GLU A 417 54.72 -40.86 -44.27
N ALA A 418 54.52 -42.09 -43.81
CA ALA A 418 53.98 -42.37 -42.48
C ALA A 418 54.90 -41.92 -41.33
N ARG A 419 56.23 -42.01 -41.50
CA ARG A 419 57.21 -41.53 -40.50
C ARG A 419 57.27 -40.00 -40.46
N GLU A 420 57.20 -39.35 -41.62
CA GLU A 420 57.17 -37.89 -41.74
C GLU A 420 55.87 -37.32 -41.17
N LEU A 421 54.72 -37.92 -41.51
CA LEU A 421 53.42 -37.56 -40.93
C LEU A 421 53.40 -37.75 -39.40
N ALA A 422 53.91 -38.88 -38.90
CA ALA A 422 54.02 -39.11 -37.46
C ALA A 422 55.00 -38.16 -36.74
N ALA A 423 55.98 -37.59 -37.45
CA ALA A 423 56.86 -36.55 -36.91
C ALA A 423 56.17 -35.18 -36.90
N ALA A 424 55.45 -34.83 -37.97
CA ALA A 424 54.67 -33.60 -38.06
C ALA A 424 53.55 -33.54 -37.01
N LEU A 425 52.81 -34.64 -36.79
CA LEU A 425 51.75 -34.73 -35.80
C LEU A 425 52.26 -34.49 -34.37
N ARG A 426 53.45 -34.99 -34.00
CA ARG A 426 54.04 -34.68 -32.68
C ARG A 426 54.37 -33.20 -32.51
N LEU A 427 54.86 -32.54 -33.56
CA LEU A 427 55.16 -31.10 -33.51
C LEU A 427 53.89 -30.25 -33.37
N VAL A 428 52.81 -30.65 -34.04
CA VAL A 428 51.47 -30.04 -33.86
C VAL A 428 50.99 -30.24 -32.42
N GLU A 429 51.05 -31.47 -31.89
CA GLU A 429 50.63 -31.80 -30.54
C GLU A 429 51.50 -31.13 -29.44
N GLU A 430 52.76 -30.80 -29.72
CA GLU A 430 53.60 -29.97 -28.85
C GLU A 430 53.20 -28.48 -28.89
N PHE A 431 52.90 -27.94 -30.09
CA PHE A 431 52.44 -26.57 -30.28
C PHE A 431 51.05 -26.33 -29.67
N GLU A 432 50.10 -27.25 -29.85
CA GLU A 432 48.76 -27.20 -29.26
C GLU A 432 48.81 -27.15 -27.73
N ARG A 433 49.72 -27.90 -27.10
CA ARG A 433 49.96 -27.83 -25.64
C ARG A 433 50.54 -26.49 -25.20
N GLU A 434 51.32 -25.80 -26.04
CA GLU A 434 51.87 -24.48 -25.73
C GLU A 434 50.79 -23.39 -25.86
N GLU A 435 50.00 -23.41 -26.94
CA GLU A 435 48.86 -22.50 -27.12
C GLU A 435 47.78 -22.72 -26.06
N ALA A 436 47.47 -23.96 -25.68
CA ALA A 436 46.50 -24.26 -24.61
C ALA A 436 46.89 -23.60 -23.26
N ARG A 437 48.19 -23.61 -22.91
CA ARG A 437 48.72 -22.92 -21.70
C ARG A 437 48.64 -21.40 -21.82
N LYS A 438 48.89 -20.84 -23.01
CA LYS A 438 48.71 -19.40 -23.25
C LYS A 438 47.23 -19.03 -23.12
N ASP A 439 46.33 -19.86 -23.60
CA ASP A 439 44.90 -19.63 -23.57
C ASP A 439 44.30 -19.76 -22.17
N GLU A 440 44.79 -20.69 -21.36
CA GLU A 440 44.51 -20.75 -19.92
C GLU A 440 44.89 -19.42 -19.25
N LEU A 441 46.13 -18.94 -19.44
CA LEU A 441 46.57 -17.63 -18.92
C LEU A 441 45.73 -16.46 -19.46
N ARG A 442 45.33 -16.47 -20.74
CA ARG A 442 44.44 -15.46 -21.34
C ARG A 442 43.05 -15.49 -20.69
N ARG A 443 42.49 -16.68 -20.43
CA ARG A 443 41.19 -16.85 -19.74
C ARG A 443 41.26 -16.36 -18.29
N GLU A 444 42.32 -16.69 -17.55
CA GLU A 444 42.53 -16.20 -16.19
C GLU A 444 42.66 -14.66 -16.13
N GLU A 445 43.43 -14.07 -17.05
CA GLU A 445 43.57 -12.62 -17.09
C GLU A 445 42.27 -11.90 -17.48
N ALA A 446 41.47 -12.52 -18.37
CA ALA A 446 40.14 -12.04 -18.73
C ALA A 446 39.15 -12.16 -17.56
N ARG A 447 39.17 -13.26 -16.80
CA ARG A 447 38.38 -13.42 -15.56
C ARG A 447 38.71 -12.31 -14.56
N ARG A 448 40.00 -12.10 -14.26
CA ARG A 448 40.47 -11.02 -13.37
C ARG A 448 40.00 -9.63 -13.83
N LYS A 449 40.04 -9.34 -15.14
CA LYS A 449 39.56 -8.08 -15.71
C LYS A 449 38.04 -7.92 -15.62
N ARG A 450 37.26 -9.00 -15.79
CA ARG A 450 35.80 -9.01 -15.59
C ARG A 450 35.43 -8.78 -14.12
N GLU A 451 36.12 -9.44 -13.19
CA GLU A 451 35.96 -9.24 -11.74
C GLU A 451 36.31 -7.81 -11.32
N GLU A 452 37.42 -7.26 -11.81
CA GLU A 452 37.80 -5.86 -11.53
C GLU A 452 36.78 -4.86 -12.11
N ARG A 453 36.27 -5.10 -13.32
CA ARG A 453 35.19 -4.30 -13.91
C ARG A 453 33.93 -4.35 -13.04
N ARG A 454 33.42 -5.55 -12.72
CA ARG A 454 32.25 -5.74 -11.85
C ARG A 454 32.44 -5.09 -10.47
N ARG A 455 33.66 -5.11 -9.91
CA ARG A 455 33.99 -4.41 -8.66
C ARG A 455 33.94 -2.88 -8.81
N ARG A 456 34.55 -2.30 -9.84
CA ARG A 456 34.49 -0.85 -10.11
C ARG A 456 33.05 -0.36 -10.35
N GLU A 457 32.23 -1.15 -11.05
CA GLU A 457 30.81 -0.85 -11.29
C GLU A 457 29.93 -1.03 -10.03
N ALA A 458 30.35 -1.86 -9.07
CA ALA A 458 29.73 -1.93 -7.74
C ALA A 458 30.19 -0.75 -6.85
N GLU A 459 31.49 -0.42 -6.85
CA GLU A 459 32.05 0.75 -6.15
C GLU A 459 31.40 2.05 -6.64
N GLU A 460 31.19 2.22 -7.95
CA GLU A 460 30.57 3.43 -8.49
C GLU A 460 29.06 3.53 -8.20
N ARG A 461 28.31 2.42 -8.26
CA ARG A 461 26.90 2.38 -7.84
C ARG A 461 26.75 2.65 -6.34
N ALA A 462 27.62 2.07 -5.51
CA ALA A 462 27.64 2.35 -4.08
C ALA A 462 27.90 3.84 -3.80
N ARG A 463 28.82 4.47 -4.53
CA ARG A 463 29.09 5.91 -4.43
C ARG A 463 27.89 6.77 -4.86
N ARG A 464 27.22 6.43 -5.97
CA ARG A 464 25.98 7.12 -6.40
C ARG A 464 24.87 7.03 -5.35
N GLU A 465 24.66 5.84 -4.76
CA GLU A 465 23.65 5.63 -3.72
C GLU A 465 24.05 6.32 -2.39
N GLU A 466 25.34 6.45 -2.07
CA GLU A 466 25.81 7.26 -0.93
C GLU A 466 25.59 8.77 -1.19
N GLU A 467 25.98 9.28 -2.35
CA GLU A 467 25.71 10.66 -2.81
C GLU A 467 24.20 10.98 -2.72
N ARG A 468 23.36 10.09 -3.28
CA ARG A 468 21.89 10.15 -3.24
C ARG A 468 21.33 10.15 -1.82
N ARG A 469 21.87 9.34 -0.91
CA ARG A 469 21.45 9.30 0.50
C ARG A 469 21.77 10.61 1.23
N VAL A 470 22.95 11.18 1.02
CA VAL A 470 23.33 12.48 1.60
C VAL A 470 22.41 13.59 1.09
N GLU A 471 22.04 13.59 -0.19
CA GLU A 471 21.07 14.55 -0.75
C GLU A 471 19.66 14.38 -0.17
N LEU A 472 19.17 13.14 -0.01
CA LEU A 472 17.89 12.86 0.64
C LEU A 472 17.90 13.27 2.13
N ASP A 473 18.93 12.90 2.88
CA ASP A 473 19.05 13.23 4.30
C ASP A 473 18.99 14.75 4.52
N LYS A 474 19.71 15.51 3.68
CA LYS A 474 19.66 16.97 3.67
C LYS A 474 18.27 17.52 3.29
N LYS A 475 17.64 16.99 2.23
CA LYS A 475 16.26 17.36 1.83
C LYS A 475 15.29 17.19 3.01
N TYR A 476 15.38 16.08 3.74
CA TYR A 476 14.51 15.82 4.89
C TYR A 476 14.91 16.55 6.16
N GLU A 477 16.18 16.98 6.31
CA GLU A 477 16.57 17.95 7.33
C GLU A 477 15.93 19.32 7.05
N ASP A 478 16.01 19.84 5.82
CA ASP A 478 15.40 21.12 5.42
C ASP A 478 13.87 21.12 5.55
N LEU A 479 13.21 19.99 5.21
CA LEU A 479 11.76 19.80 5.42
C LEU A 479 11.40 19.75 6.91
N ARG A 480 12.16 19.03 7.75
CA ARG A 480 11.98 19.00 9.21
C ARG A 480 12.23 20.37 9.85
N GLY A 481 13.24 21.11 9.37
CA GLY A 481 13.50 22.49 9.79
C GLY A 481 12.36 23.43 9.41
N SER A 482 11.75 23.21 8.24
CA SER A 482 10.58 23.98 7.79
C SER A 482 9.33 23.70 8.61
N LEU A 483 9.05 22.43 8.95
CA LEU A 483 7.99 22.09 9.92
C LEU A 483 8.23 22.77 11.28
N LYS A 484 9.45 22.69 11.83
CA LYS A 484 9.79 23.32 13.13
C LYS A 484 9.54 24.83 13.17
N ARG A 485 9.74 25.56 12.06
CA ARG A 485 9.38 26.99 11.98
C ARG A 485 7.87 27.20 12.10
N ILE A 486 7.09 26.42 11.34
CA ILE A 486 5.61 26.47 11.37
C ILE A 486 5.07 26.05 12.74
N GLU A 487 5.66 25.05 13.38
CA GLU A 487 5.36 24.65 14.76
C GLU A 487 5.58 25.83 15.73
N GLY A 488 6.69 26.56 15.61
CA GLY A 488 6.98 27.74 16.43
C GLY A 488 6.02 28.92 16.18
N GLU A 489 5.71 29.23 14.91
CA GLU A 489 4.78 30.29 14.54
C GLU A 489 3.34 29.98 14.99
N GLN A 490 2.85 28.77 14.73
CA GLN A 490 1.51 28.35 15.16
C GLN A 490 1.40 28.27 16.69
N ARG A 491 2.47 27.85 17.40
CA ARG A 491 2.55 27.90 18.86
C ARG A 491 2.42 29.33 19.39
N MET A 492 3.17 30.28 18.84
CA MET A 492 3.12 31.69 19.26
C MET A 492 1.72 32.29 19.05
N VAL A 493 1.05 31.95 17.93
CA VAL A 493 -0.35 32.37 17.66
C VAL A 493 -1.33 31.73 18.65
N LEU A 494 -1.12 30.46 19.02
CA LEU A 494 -1.93 29.75 20.00
C LEU A 494 -1.79 30.39 21.39
N GLU A 495 -0.56 30.51 21.90
CA GLU A 495 -0.24 31.09 23.21
C GLU A 495 -0.78 32.53 23.33
N TYR A 496 -0.59 33.37 22.29
CA TYR A 496 -1.19 34.71 22.24
C TYR A 496 -2.73 34.69 22.30
N SER A 497 -3.38 33.74 21.62
CA SER A 497 -4.84 33.60 21.67
C SER A 497 -5.34 33.11 23.04
N HIS A 498 -4.54 32.30 23.73
CA HIS A 498 -4.82 31.79 25.07
C HIS A 498 -4.73 32.90 26.11
N ASP A 499 -3.65 33.69 26.10
CA ASP A 499 -3.50 34.87 26.96
C ASP A 499 -4.66 35.85 26.76
N ARG A 500 -5.01 36.18 25.51
CA ARG A 500 -6.15 37.06 25.16
C ARG A 500 -7.49 36.52 25.69
N ALA A 501 -7.70 35.20 25.67
CA ALA A 501 -8.90 34.58 26.22
C ALA A 501 -8.94 34.69 27.76
N VAL A 502 -7.83 34.44 28.44
CA VAL A 502 -7.72 34.59 29.91
C VAL A 502 -7.93 36.05 30.31
N GLU A 503 -7.29 37.01 29.63
CA GLU A 503 -7.50 38.44 29.85
C GLU A 503 -8.97 38.84 29.73
N ALA A 504 -9.65 38.37 28.67
CA ALA A 504 -11.06 38.69 28.42
C ALA A 504 -11.99 38.14 29.53
N VAL A 505 -11.75 36.92 30.00
CA VAL A 505 -12.50 36.33 31.12
C VAL A 505 -12.21 37.08 32.43
N VAL A 506 -10.95 37.37 32.75
CA VAL A 506 -10.57 38.12 33.96
C VAL A 506 -11.18 39.52 33.94
N ALA A 507 -11.19 40.20 32.79
CA ALA A 507 -11.84 41.50 32.63
C ALA A 507 -13.37 41.42 32.81
N LYS A 508 -14.03 40.40 32.23
CA LYS A 508 -15.48 40.16 32.41
C LYS A 508 -15.82 39.89 33.88
N VAL A 509 -15.11 38.96 34.52
CA VAL A 509 -15.29 38.56 35.92
C VAL A 509 -15.09 39.76 36.86
N LYS A 510 -14.06 40.58 36.62
CA LYS A 510 -13.85 41.83 37.35
C LYS A 510 -15.06 42.76 37.19
N LYS A 511 -15.47 43.03 35.95
CA LYS A 511 -16.57 43.96 35.65
C LYS A 511 -17.89 43.51 36.28
N GLU A 512 -18.28 42.24 36.14
CA GLU A 512 -19.55 41.76 36.69
C GLU A 512 -19.58 41.80 38.23
N ARG A 513 -18.41 41.64 38.88
CA ARG A 513 -18.28 41.88 40.33
C ARG A 513 -18.41 43.36 40.69
N GLU A 514 -17.78 44.27 39.95
CA GLU A 514 -17.89 45.72 40.15
C GLU A 514 -19.32 46.23 39.92
N ASP A 515 -19.98 45.79 38.84
CA ASP A 515 -21.37 46.08 38.50
C ASP A 515 -22.34 45.57 39.59
N LEU A 516 -22.12 44.35 40.12
CA LEU A 516 -22.93 43.80 41.22
C LEU A 516 -22.74 44.58 42.52
N VAL A 517 -21.49 44.89 42.91
CA VAL A 517 -21.21 45.62 44.16
C VAL A 517 -21.80 47.02 44.12
N ALA A 518 -21.69 47.74 43.00
CA ALA A 518 -22.34 49.05 42.83
C ALA A 518 -23.88 48.97 42.96
N LYS A 519 -24.48 47.90 42.43
CA LYS A 519 -25.92 47.64 42.56
C LYS A 519 -26.33 47.29 44.00
N GLN A 520 -25.56 46.46 44.70
CA GLN A 520 -25.82 46.12 46.10
C GLN A 520 -25.62 47.32 47.04
N GLN A 521 -24.63 48.18 46.77
CA GLN A 521 -24.40 49.41 47.54
C GLN A 521 -25.59 50.38 47.42
N THR A 522 -26.06 50.64 46.19
CA THR A 522 -27.22 51.50 45.94
C THR A 522 -28.51 50.93 46.53
N GLN A 523 -28.80 49.64 46.30
CA GLN A 523 -29.95 48.98 46.92
C GLN A 523 -29.87 49.02 48.47
N GLY A 524 -28.69 48.80 49.05
CA GLY A 524 -28.49 48.90 50.50
C GLY A 524 -28.70 50.32 51.06
N THR A 525 -28.28 51.38 50.35
CA THR A 525 -28.57 52.76 50.77
C THR A 525 -30.05 53.09 50.66
N ASP A 526 -30.71 52.67 49.59
CA ASP A 526 -32.14 52.93 49.36
C ASP A 526 -33.00 52.24 50.42
N LEU A 527 -32.69 50.98 50.76
CA LEU A 527 -33.41 50.22 51.78
C LEU A 527 -33.22 50.77 53.20
N ARG A 528 -32.01 51.22 53.55
CA ARG A 528 -31.80 51.91 54.83
C ARG A 528 -32.52 53.26 54.87
N GLY A 529 -32.56 53.99 53.76
CA GLY A 529 -33.37 55.21 53.61
C GLY A 529 -34.87 54.96 53.76
N GLU A 530 -35.41 53.91 53.13
CA GLU A 530 -36.82 53.50 53.27
C GLU A 530 -37.15 53.12 54.74
N LYS A 531 -36.27 52.34 55.37
CA LYS A 531 -36.39 51.94 56.78
C LYS A 531 -36.42 53.14 57.72
N ASP A 532 -35.43 54.04 57.62
CA ASP A 532 -35.33 55.22 58.48
C ASP A 532 -36.47 56.22 58.21
N ALA A 533 -36.97 56.31 56.97
CA ALA A 533 -38.15 57.11 56.62
C ALA A 533 -39.43 56.56 57.28
N LYS A 534 -39.71 55.25 57.16
CA LYS A 534 -40.86 54.58 57.82
C LYS A 534 -40.86 54.82 59.33
N LEU A 535 -39.71 54.64 59.98
CA LEU A 535 -39.56 54.81 61.43
C LEU A 535 -39.77 56.27 61.86
N LYS A 536 -39.25 57.23 61.10
CA LYS A 536 -39.40 58.66 61.37
C LYS A 536 -40.83 59.15 61.13
N GLU A 537 -41.53 58.63 60.14
CA GLU A 537 -42.95 58.93 59.91
C GLU A 537 -43.80 58.46 61.09
N LEU A 538 -43.59 57.24 61.59
CA LEU A 538 -44.26 56.72 62.78
C LEU A 538 -43.93 57.53 64.03
N GLU A 539 -42.66 57.88 64.25
CA GLU A 539 -42.22 58.74 65.36
C GLU A 539 -42.93 60.12 65.30
N MET A 540 -43.00 60.73 64.12
CA MET A 540 -43.70 62.02 63.93
C MET A 540 -45.21 61.92 64.18
N MET A 541 -45.87 60.82 63.77
CA MET A 541 -47.29 60.59 64.08
C MET A 541 -47.52 60.42 65.58
N LEU A 542 -46.72 59.58 66.26
CA LEU A 542 -46.84 59.34 67.70
C LEU A 542 -46.46 60.58 68.53
N TYR A 543 -45.54 61.42 68.07
CA TYR A 543 -45.23 62.70 68.69
C TYR A 543 -46.34 63.74 68.49
N ALA A 544 -47.04 63.71 67.36
CA ALA A 544 -48.25 64.51 67.15
C ALA A 544 -49.38 64.06 68.08
N GLU A 545 -49.58 62.74 68.25
CA GLU A 545 -50.54 62.19 69.20
C GLU A 545 -50.20 62.60 70.65
N TYR A 546 -48.94 62.43 71.07
CA TYR A 546 -48.42 62.89 72.37
C TYR A 546 -48.78 64.36 72.65
N ARG A 547 -48.52 65.25 71.68
CA ARG A 547 -48.88 66.68 71.79
C ARG A 547 -50.38 66.90 71.98
N THR A 548 -51.23 66.17 71.26
CA THR A 548 -52.70 66.30 71.41
C THR A 548 -53.20 65.77 72.76
N ARG A 549 -52.62 64.67 73.26
CA ARG A 549 -52.91 64.11 74.59
C ARG A 549 -52.55 65.08 75.70
N VAL A 550 -51.31 65.59 75.73
CA VAL A 550 -50.87 66.57 76.74
C VAL A 550 -51.71 67.87 76.69
N ALA A 551 -52.15 68.30 75.50
CA ALA A 551 -53.04 69.46 75.38
C ALA A 551 -54.47 69.19 75.89
N TRP A 552 -54.96 67.95 75.75
CA TRP A 552 -56.26 67.49 76.23
C TRP A 552 -56.27 67.26 77.75
N GLU A 553 -55.23 66.63 78.31
CA GLU A 553 -55.06 66.41 79.75
C GLU A 553 -55.01 67.74 80.50
N ARG A 554 -54.21 68.71 80.02
CA ARG A 554 -54.18 70.08 80.58
C ARG A 554 -55.55 70.77 80.54
N ARG A 555 -56.33 70.55 79.48
CA ARG A 555 -57.69 71.10 79.39
C ARG A 555 -58.61 70.47 80.44
N LEU A 556 -58.61 69.14 80.55
CA LEU A 556 -59.37 68.42 81.57
C LEU A 556 -58.96 68.81 82.99
N GLU A 557 -57.69 69.07 83.25
CA GLU A 557 -57.19 69.55 84.54
C GLU A 557 -57.68 70.97 84.85
N CYS A 558 -57.73 71.88 83.86
CA CYS A 558 -58.35 73.20 84.03
C CYS A 558 -59.88 73.12 84.26
N GLU A 559 -60.58 72.25 83.53
CA GLU A 559 -62.03 72.03 83.69
C GLU A 559 -62.34 71.42 85.06
N PHE A 560 -61.55 70.42 85.50
CA PHE A 560 -61.64 69.82 86.83
C PHE A 560 -61.26 70.81 87.94
N ALA A 561 -60.22 71.63 87.75
CA ALA A 561 -59.82 72.69 88.68
C ALA A 561 -60.95 73.69 88.90
N THR A 562 -61.59 74.13 87.81
CA THR A 562 -62.73 75.07 87.84
C THR A 562 -63.94 74.45 88.54
N THR A 563 -64.25 73.18 88.24
CA THR A 563 -65.36 72.46 88.87
C THR A 563 -65.15 72.25 90.37
N GLN A 564 -63.93 71.87 90.77
CA GLN A 564 -63.59 71.66 92.18
C GLN A 564 -63.43 72.97 92.96
N SER A 565 -62.92 74.05 92.36
CA SER A 565 -62.78 75.34 93.06
C SER A 565 -64.14 75.94 93.42
N LEU A 566 -65.13 75.82 92.53
CA LEU A 566 -66.52 76.16 92.80
C LEU A 566 -67.13 75.28 93.92
N PHE A 567 -66.88 73.97 93.89
CA PHE A 567 -67.42 73.04 94.90
C PHE A 567 -66.85 73.26 96.31
N TRP A 568 -65.58 73.67 96.44
CA TRP A 568 -64.91 73.90 97.73
C TRP A 568 -64.93 75.36 98.21
N ALA A 569 -65.59 76.28 97.50
CA ALA A 569 -65.52 77.73 97.73
C ALA A 569 -65.92 78.14 99.16
N ASP A 570 -67.06 77.66 99.65
CA ASP A 570 -67.64 78.03 100.95
C ASP A 570 -67.16 77.15 102.13
N VAL A 571 -66.19 76.25 101.89
CA VAL A 571 -65.78 75.24 102.87
C VAL A 571 -64.52 75.67 103.62
N ILE A 572 -64.58 75.70 104.95
CA ILE A 572 -63.41 75.94 105.82
C ILE A 572 -62.34 74.87 105.53
N GLY A 573 -61.13 75.31 105.17
CA GLY A 573 -60.04 74.44 104.71
C GLY A 573 -60.16 73.96 103.26
N GLY A 574 -61.10 74.50 102.47
CA GLY A 574 -61.41 74.09 101.09
C GLY A 574 -60.21 74.08 100.15
N GLN A 575 -59.30 75.05 100.24
CA GLN A 575 -58.07 75.06 99.43
C GLN A 575 -57.18 73.83 99.63
N SER A 576 -57.08 73.30 100.85
CA SER A 576 -56.30 72.09 101.13
C SER A 576 -56.97 70.85 100.53
N LYS A 577 -58.30 70.76 100.62
CA LYS A 577 -59.10 69.69 99.99
C LYS A 577 -59.03 69.75 98.46
N LEU A 578 -59.08 70.96 97.89
CA LEU A 578 -58.88 71.22 96.46
C LEU A 578 -57.49 70.76 95.99
N GLN A 579 -56.42 71.09 96.72
CA GLN A 579 -55.07 70.62 96.40
C GLN A 579 -54.95 69.09 96.49
N ALA A 580 -55.55 68.46 97.49
CA ALA A 580 -55.56 66.99 97.63
C ALA A 580 -56.36 66.31 96.51
N ALA A 581 -57.53 66.84 96.15
CA ALA A 581 -58.36 66.36 95.05
C ALA A 581 -57.64 66.52 93.71
N MET A 582 -57.04 67.69 93.46
CA MET A 582 -56.26 67.97 92.25
C MET A 582 -55.07 67.01 92.14
N LYS A 583 -54.25 66.87 93.19
CA LYS A 583 -53.11 65.93 93.20
C LYS A 583 -53.55 64.47 92.96
N THR A 584 -54.74 64.09 93.41
CA THR A 584 -55.31 62.75 93.17
C THR A 584 -55.86 62.57 91.76
N TYR A 585 -56.26 63.66 91.10
CA TYR A 585 -56.69 63.68 89.70
C TYR A 585 -55.49 63.69 88.73
N MET A 586 -54.53 64.59 88.94
CA MET A 586 -53.26 64.65 88.19
C MET A 586 -52.57 63.29 88.19
N ARG A 587 -52.40 62.65 89.37
CA ARG A 587 -51.81 61.30 89.45
C ARG A 587 -52.54 60.26 88.59
N LYS A 588 -53.86 60.36 88.40
CA LYS A 588 -54.61 59.46 87.51
C LYS A 588 -54.43 59.78 86.03
N ASN A 589 -54.07 61.02 85.69
CA ASN A 589 -53.64 61.39 84.34
C ASN A 589 -52.20 60.90 84.12
N ASP A 590 -51.29 61.15 85.06
CA ASP A 590 -49.91 60.62 85.08
C ASP A 590 -49.91 59.08 84.88
N GLU A 591 -50.70 58.34 85.67
CA GLU A 591 -50.88 56.88 85.58
C GLU A 591 -51.35 56.41 84.18
N ARG A 592 -52.19 57.21 83.49
CA ARG A 592 -52.68 56.94 82.12
C ARG A 592 -51.65 57.30 81.06
N MET A 593 -50.93 58.41 81.27
CA MET A 593 -49.93 58.90 80.34
C MET A 593 -48.68 58.02 80.37
N ASP A 594 -48.27 57.53 81.54
CA ASP A 594 -47.27 56.46 81.69
C ASP A 594 -47.68 55.19 80.95
N ALA A 595 -48.94 54.78 81.02
CA ALA A 595 -49.45 53.61 80.30
C ALA A 595 -49.42 53.83 78.78
N TRP A 596 -49.78 55.03 78.30
CA TRP A 596 -49.68 55.37 76.87
C TRP A 596 -48.23 55.50 76.39
N MET A 597 -47.32 56.08 77.17
CA MET A 597 -45.90 56.17 76.81
C MET A 597 -45.26 54.78 76.71
N LYS A 598 -45.57 53.86 77.63
CA LYS A 598 -45.14 52.45 77.54
C LYS A 598 -45.67 51.75 76.28
N TRP A 599 -46.93 52.01 75.91
CA TRP A 599 -47.48 51.50 74.65
C TRP A 599 -46.77 52.10 73.42
N ARG A 600 -46.59 53.42 73.37
CA ARG A 600 -45.87 54.14 72.31
C ARG A 600 -44.47 53.55 72.10
N ASP A 601 -43.73 53.34 73.19
CA ASP A 601 -42.35 52.88 73.13
C ASP A 601 -42.26 51.43 72.65
N GLY A 602 -43.20 50.56 73.08
CA GLY A 602 -43.32 49.20 72.57
C GLY A 602 -43.78 49.12 71.10
N GLU A 603 -44.65 50.00 70.64
CA GLU A 603 -45.06 50.05 69.22
C GLU A 603 -43.91 50.57 68.33
N MET A 604 -43.12 51.53 68.82
CA MET A 604 -41.87 51.97 68.17
C MET A 604 -40.78 50.89 68.17
N GLU A 605 -40.67 50.08 69.22
CA GLU A 605 -39.74 48.94 69.30
C GLU A 605 -40.13 47.82 68.32
N LYS A 606 -41.41 47.47 68.30
CA LYS A 606 -41.99 46.53 67.32
C LYS A 606 -41.82 47.02 65.87
N ALA A 607 -41.99 48.31 65.62
CA ALA A 607 -41.77 48.90 64.30
C ALA A 607 -40.29 48.86 63.89
N ARG A 608 -39.35 49.16 64.81
CA ARG A 608 -37.91 48.99 64.59
C ARG A 608 -37.57 47.54 64.23
N TYR A 609 -38.02 46.58 65.03
CA TYR A 609 -37.77 45.15 64.80
C TYR A 609 -38.27 44.69 63.42
N LEU A 610 -39.52 45.00 63.06
CA LEU A 610 -40.07 44.61 61.74
C LEU A 610 -39.35 45.30 60.57
N ALA A 611 -38.92 46.55 60.74
CA ALA A 611 -38.19 47.28 59.71
C ALA A 611 -36.72 46.80 59.57
N GLU A 612 -36.11 46.32 60.65
CA GLU A 612 -34.78 45.71 60.65
C GLU A 612 -34.81 44.30 60.05
N ASP A 613 -35.82 43.49 60.35
CA ASP A 613 -36.10 42.18 59.72
C ASP A 613 -36.35 42.33 58.20
N GLU A 614 -37.15 43.35 57.80
CA GLU A 614 -37.35 43.74 56.39
C GLU A 614 -36.02 44.05 55.66
N VAL A 615 -35.01 44.61 56.35
CA VAL A 615 -33.69 44.88 55.77
C VAL A 615 -32.84 43.62 55.74
N ALA A 616 -32.79 42.85 56.84
CA ALA A 616 -31.99 41.62 56.94
C ALA A 616 -32.37 40.60 55.83
N ILE A 617 -33.67 40.34 55.63
CA ILE A 617 -34.17 39.44 54.58
C ILE A 617 -33.73 39.90 53.18
N ARG A 618 -33.68 41.22 52.93
CA ARG A 618 -33.23 41.75 51.65
C ARG A 618 -31.70 41.70 51.50
N GLU A 619 -30.94 41.86 52.58
CA GLU A 619 -29.47 41.72 52.58
C GLU A 619 -29.05 40.25 52.36
N GLU A 620 -29.74 39.27 52.97
CA GLU A 620 -29.55 37.83 52.67
C GLU A 620 -29.81 37.51 51.19
N LEU A 621 -30.89 38.04 50.60
CA LEU A 621 -31.20 37.87 49.17
C LEU A 621 -30.15 38.50 48.26
N MET A 622 -29.47 39.57 48.68
CA MET A 622 -28.35 40.17 47.94
C MET A 622 -27.10 39.29 47.99
N GLU A 623 -26.78 38.67 49.12
CA GLU A 623 -25.64 37.75 49.24
C GLU A 623 -25.88 36.43 48.49
N GLU A 624 -27.09 35.86 48.51
CA GLU A 624 -27.43 34.69 47.68
C GLU A 624 -27.38 35.01 46.17
N ALA A 625 -27.71 36.24 45.77
CA ALA A 625 -27.53 36.69 44.38
C ALA A 625 -26.03 36.80 44.00
N LYS A 626 -25.17 37.21 44.93
CA LYS A 626 -23.71 37.25 44.76
C LYS A 626 -23.11 35.86 44.64
N ARG A 627 -23.47 34.92 45.54
CA ARG A 627 -23.03 33.53 45.50
C ARG A 627 -23.34 32.87 44.14
N ARG A 628 -24.54 33.08 43.59
CA ARG A 628 -24.96 32.60 42.26
C ARG A 628 -24.28 33.30 41.07
N LEU A 629 -23.70 34.49 41.27
CA LEU A 629 -22.86 35.13 40.27
C LEU A 629 -21.44 34.56 40.32
N GLU A 630 -20.87 34.43 41.52
CA GLU A 630 -19.53 33.86 41.73
C GLU A 630 -19.45 32.42 41.24
N GLU A 631 -20.44 31.57 41.55
CA GLU A 631 -20.56 30.19 41.08
C GLU A 631 -20.60 30.08 39.53
N ARG A 632 -21.33 30.98 38.85
CA ARG A 632 -21.37 31.03 37.38
C ARG A 632 -20.05 31.52 36.78
N LEU A 633 -19.43 32.54 37.37
CA LEU A 633 -18.17 33.09 36.89
C LEU A 633 -17.00 32.11 37.09
N GLU A 634 -17.05 31.29 38.14
CA GLU A 634 -16.12 30.17 38.35
C GLU A 634 -16.33 29.06 37.30
N GLN A 635 -17.58 28.69 37.00
CA GLN A 635 -17.88 27.74 35.91
C GLN A 635 -17.38 28.23 34.54
N GLU A 636 -17.55 29.52 34.22
CA GLU A 636 -16.99 30.11 32.98
C GLU A 636 -15.45 30.08 32.97
N GLN A 637 -14.78 30.36 34.09
CA GLN A 637 -13.32 30.26 34.21
C GLN A 637 -12.81 28.83 34.03
N VAL A 638 -13.47 27.85 34.66
CA VAL A 638 -13.13 26.43 34.52
C VAL A 638 -13.32 25.95 33.08
N GLU A 639 -14.41 26.33 32.43
CA GLU A 639 -14.73 25.89 31.06
C GLU A 639 -13.76 26.48 30.03
N VAL A 640 -13.37 27.76 30.17
CA VAL A 640 -12.27 28.32 29.36
C VAL A 640 -10.97 27.58 29.67
N GLY A 641 -10.64 27.31 30.94
CA GLY A 641 -9.47 26.53 31.30
C GLY A 641 -9.42 25.12 30.67
N ARG A 642 -10.57 24.43 30.57
CA ARG A 642 -10.70 23.14 29.85
C ARG A 642 -10.46 23.31 28.35
N ARG A 643 -11.09 24.30 27.72
CA ARG A 643 -10.88 24.61 26.29
C ARG A 643 -9.42 24.87 25.95
N LEU A 644 -8.70 25.68 26.74
CA LEU A 644 -7.29 25.98 26.47
C LEU A 644 -6.41 24.73 26.56
N ARG A 645 -6.66 23.85 27.55
CA ARG A 645 -5.98 22.53 27.64
C ARG A 645 -6.30 21.63 26.44
N ALA A 646 -7.56 21.62 25.99
CA ALA A 646 -7.98 20.84 24.83
C ALA A 646 -7.34 21.32 23.52
N GLU A 647 -7.26 22.64 23.31
CA GLU A 647 -6.56 23.22 22.16
C GLU A 647 -5.05 22.94 22.19
N GLY A 648 -4.43 22.94 23.37
CA GLY A 648 -3.05 22.47 23.56
C GLY A 648 -2.85 21.01 23.15
N ARG A 649 -3.76 20.11 23.57
CA ARG A 649 -3.66 18.68 23.22
C ARG A 649 -3.88 18.42 21.73
N TRP A 650 -4.80 19.16 21.10
CA TRP A 650 -4.96 19.17 19.64
C TRP A 650 -3.67 19.59 18.93
N PHE A 651 -2.98 20.62 19.43
CA PHE A 651 -1.72 21.08 18.87
C PHE A 651 -0.62 20.02 18.94
N GLU A 652 -0.45 19.38 20.10
CA GLU A 652 0.52 18.29 20.30
C GLU A 652 0.32 17.14 19.30
N LEU A 653 -0.91 16.60 19.23
CA LEU A 653 -1.22 15.44 18.39
C LEU A 653 -1.06 15.75 16.89
N VAL A 654 -1.45 16.94 16.44
CA VAL A 654 -1.24 17.35 15.04
C VAL A 654 0.24 17.57 14.74
N VAL A 655 1.07 17.98 15.71
CA VAL A 655 2.53 18.08 15.55
C VAL A 655 3.19 16.69 15.52
N GLU A 656 2.76 15.76 16.37
CA GLU A 656 3.22 14.36 16.33
C GLU A 656 2.85 13.70 14.98
N GLU A 657 1.62 13.87 14.50
CA GLU A 657 1.15 13.32 13.23
C GLU A 657 1.89 13.94 12.02
N ARG A 658 2.18 15.25 12.01
CA ARG A 658 3.02 15.89 10.97
C ARG A 658 4.40 15.23 10.89
N ARG A 659 5.00 14.93 12.04
CA ARG A 659 6.32 14.29 12.11
C ARG A 659 6.25 12.83 11.66
N ARG A 660 5.18 12.10 12.01
CA ARG A 660 4.93 10.73 11.53
C ARG A 660 4.79 10.70 10.01
N LEU A 661 3.95 11.57 9.44
CA LEU A 661 3.70 11.64 8.00
C LEU A 661 4.94 12.05 7.21
N LEU A 662 5.76 12.99 7.70
CA LEU A 662 7.01 13.34 7.00
C LEU A 662 8.01 12.17 7.03
N ALA A 663 8.12 11.44 8.15
CA ALA A 663 8.95 10.24 8.24
C ALA A 663 8.44 9.09 7.35
N GLU A 664 7.11 8.98 7.16
CA GLU A 664 6.48 8.02 6.26
C GLU A 664 6.88 8.27 4.79
N VAL A 665 6.89 9.53 4.35
CA VAL A 665 7.38 9.92 3.00
C VAL A 665 8.90 9.74 2.88
N GLU A 666 9.65 10.09 3.93
CA GLU A 666 11.11 9.94 4.01
C GLU A 666 11.58 8.49 3.83
N MET A 667 10.85 7.52 4.39
CA MET A 667 11.10 6.10 4.18
C MET A 667 10.82 5.69 2.72
N VAL A 668 9.65 6.05 2.20
CA VAL A 668 9.21 5.65 0.85
C VAL A 668 10.10 6.23 -0.26
N GLU A 669 10.63 7.45 -0.12
CA GLU A 669 11.60 7.99 -1.10
C GLU A 669 13.00 7.35 -1.00
N ARG A 670 13.43 6.88 0.18
CA ARG A 670 14.68 6.11 0.31
C ARG A 670 14.57 4.75 -0.37
N GLU A 671 13.41 4.08 -0.27
CA GLU A 671 13.20 2.76 -0.82
C GLU A 671 12.89 2.78 -2.33
N ASN A 672 11.88 3.54 -2.78
CA ASN A 672 11.44 3.55 -4.20
C ASN A 672 12.55 3.96 -5.18
N GLY A 673 13.53 4.75 -4.74
CA GLY A 673 14.60 5.25 -5.60
C GLY A 673 15.68 4.22 -5.99
N GLY A 674 15.53 2.95 -5.58
CA GLY A 674 16.31 1.84 -6.13
C GLY A 674 15.78 1.33 -7.48
N GLU A 675 14.53 1.62 -7.84
CA GLU A 675 13.85 1.02 -9.01
C GLU A 675 13.97 1.87 -10.31
N ASP A 676 14.25 3.18 -10.19
CA ASP A 676 14.20 4.11 -11.33
C ASP A 676 15.41 4.01 -12.31
N GLU A 677 16.57 3.45 -11.90
CA GLU A 677 17.77 3.36 -12.78
C GLU A 677 17.88 2.06 -13.61
N GLU A 678 17.18 0.98 -13.24
CA GLU A 678 17.20 -0.28 -14.04
C GLU A 678 16.32 -0.18 -15.31
N GLY A 679 15.53 0.90 -15.45
CA GLY A 679 14.50 1.07 -16.48
C GLY A 679 14.96 1.46 -17.90
N SER A 680 16.26 1.51 -18.21
CA SER A 680 16.75 1.76 -19.59
C SER A 680 18.11 1.15 -19.94
N GLY A 681 18.55 0.11 -19.21
CA GLY A 681 19.59 -0.79 -19.72
C GLY A 681 18.97 -1.77 -20.71
N ASP A 682 19.56 -1.94 -21.89
CA ASP A 682 19.06 -2.90 -22.87
C ASP A 682 19.01 -4.33 -22.30
N GLY A 683 17.95 -5.06 -22.64
CA GLY A 683 17.74 -6.45 -22.26
C GLY A 683 18.65 -7.41 -23.01
N GLU A 684 19.96 -7.16 -23.02
CA GLU A 684 20.96 -8.19 -23.27
C GLU A 684 20.82 -9.24 -22.17
N SER A 685 20.04 -10.27 -22.48
CA SER A 685 20.17 -11.58 -21.85
C SER A 685 21.64 -11.98 -22.02
N GLU A 686 22.44 -11.76 -20.98
CA GLU A 686 23.80 -12.31 -20.84
C GLU A 686 23.62 -13.82 -20.68
N MET A 687 23.31 -14.47 -21.81
CA MET A 687 23.12 -15.90 -21.93
C MET A 687 24.44 -16.54 -21.53
N GLU A 688 24.44 -17.06 -20.31
CA GLU A 688 25.62 -17.65 -19.69
C GLU A 688 25.92 -18.96 -20.43
N TRP A 689 26.75 -18.85 -21.47
CA TRP A 689 27.30 -19.98 -22.22
C TRP A 689 28.31 -20.70 -21.32
N GLU A 690 27.80 -21.42 -20.31
CA GLU A 690 28.44 -22.63 -19.81
C GLU A 690 28.52 -23.61 -20.99
N THR A 691 29.63 -23.54 -21.72
CA THR A 691 29.97 -24.50 -22.77
C THR A 691 30.41 -25.80 -22.10
N ASP A 692 29.42 -26.60 -21.66
CA ASP A 692 29.56 -28.03 -21.37
C ASP A 692 29.81 -28.81 -22.68
N ASP A 693 30.85 -28.40 -23.42
CA ASP A 693 31.34 -29.05 -24.63
C ASP A 693 32.29 -30.22 -24.28
N GLU A 694 31.97 -31.01 -23.24
CA GLU A 694 32.53 -32.35 -23.04
C GLU A 694 31.71 -33.38 -23.86
N VAL A 695 31.56 -33.10 -25.15
CA VAL A 695 30.89 -33.99 -26.11
C VAL A 695 31.82 -35.15 -26.43
N ASP A 696 31.63 -36.28 -25.74
CA ASP A 696 32.37 -37.53 -25.90
C ASP A 696 32.39 -38.01 -27.36
N TYR A 697 33.50 -37.73 -28.06
CA TYR A 697 33.68 -38.03 -29.48
C TYR A 697 34.26 -39.44 -29.73
N VAL A 698 34.00 -40.40 -28.83
CA VAL A 698 34.56 -41.77 -28.89
C VAL A 698 33.47 -42.85 -28.97
N SER A 699 32.44 -42.65 -29.81
CA SER A 699 31.39 -43.66 -30.03
C SER A 699 30.79 -43.70 -31.45
N ALA A 700 31.62 -43.65 -32.50
CA ALA A 700 31.16 -43.59 -33.89
C ALA A 700 31.90 -44.48 -34.93
N ILE A 701 32.76 -45.41 -34.50
CA ILE A 701 33.53 -46.29 -35.41
C ILE A 701 33.51 -47.77 -34.96
N GLU A 702 32.32 -48.38 -34.84
CA GLU A 702 32.22 -49.84 -34.60
C GLU A 702 30.93 -50.51 -35.13
N VAL A 703 30.43 -50.09 -36.31
CA VAL A 703 29.22 -50.68 -36.95
C VAL A 703 29.38 -51.01 -38.45
N LEU A 704 30.53 -50.71 -39.08
CA LEU A 704 30.76 -50.97 -40.52
C LEU A 704 32.16 -51.57 -40.83
N LEU A 705 32.45 -52.71 -40.19
CA LEU A 705 33.36 -53.76 -40.67
C LEU A 705 32.73 -55.14 -40.43
#